data_AF-A0A3A8R2I8-F1
#
_entry.id   AF-A0A3A8R2I8-F1
#
_cell.length_a   1.000
_cell.length_b   1.000
_cell.length_c   1.000
_cell.angle_alpha   90.00
_cell.angle_beta   90.00
_cell.angle_gamma   90.00
#
_symmetry.space_group_name_H-M   'P 1'
#
loop_
_entity.id
_entity.type
_entity.pdbx_description
1 polymer ?
#
loop_
_entity_poly.entity_id
_entity_poly.type
_entity_poly.pdbx_seq_one_letter_code
_entity_poly.pdbx_strand_id
1 'polypeptide(L)'
;MDSGTLHPASSKLADDLSHHLKPLARGGSLEVLTQLREALWFEEVEWVSPRSSQCRVSLHSFLMRQAQARLEFSGPRVCLRISPGLSLAEAVHHWRWTSLSLPGDVLIAAHAAATGQEPPADSVSLGAPELDGFFSETELAQTHLHLGAAIPFERLWTHLMAGIASQDLLPGDLKGTAGFVDTREFLCWLVTAALARLSLGSFLFHLEQGQAQDLGSFLPGLAKRTRPPQVFLGAMSALSQGKDPVSFAEARRLLRTLQGQPPERLQGDPLEVLEQRDPLFEWLGLAPTLPETRLIARSFRYLRTSPADKGFASLFWQYLRIRNLTYRHLVLAPGTGGLDWFSTHFRNISPLRKGMDERTRVCSALEMDSRGARLASLEVRTSPSAHWGDIRNLAREVKAAPFRREEPVARALVLHFIKETHTSRPDKLPNADPRQRAHGCRFGSYFHAREQEVLAIETVLRRHPRLLQVLRGMDVCHLELAVPTWVFVPLLQRVRQASARVAESSGGGLRALGLTLHAGEEFRRLSEGLRHIHEPVEFQLLQRGDRLGHALALGTKPRAWCRDNAVVPQPKEEHLDDLLWELDRVAHDDWLTPRGRARYVKEQATRLGAEIYGGSTALVDLRQARKLRGDAYFLATVGYPFMRSHELAKQWGPPGELAVRYLSDFAVYTRGRQPELVTVHPTDAAMLERTQQFLRSTLAALEITIEANPTSNMLIGEVALEHHPIFSLQPLPGKARKGVSSIAVALGSDDPVTLATSLPDEFAYLYFELLRAGVSRQEAQSWLRRVAEGGMRARFTHQPTGPGPRAP
;
A
#
# COMPACT_ATOMS: atom_id res chain seq x y z
N MET A 1 -10.54 1.86 42.04
CA MET A 1 -11.33 0.62 42.14
C MET A 1 -10.37 -0.44 42.63
N ASP A 2 -10.64 -1.13 43.74
CA ASP A 2 -9.80 -2.27 44.14
C ASP A 2 -9.87 -3.31 43.02
N SER A 3 -8.78 -3.46 42.27
CA SER A 3 -8.69 -4.33 41.11
C SER A 3 -8.84 -5.78 41.58
N GLY A 4 -10.00 -6.39 41.34
CA GLY A 4 -10.18 -7.83 41.56
C GLY A 4 -9.11 -8.63 40.81
N THR A 5 -8.67 -9.76 41.37
CA THR A 5 -7.64 -10.58 40.74
C THR A 5 -8.14 -11.22 39.45
N LEU A 6 -7.46 -10.98 38.32
CA LEU A 6 -7.77 -11.65 37.06
C LEU A 6 -7.56 -13.16 37.17
N HIS A 7 -8.44 -13.94 36.53
CA HIS A 7 -8.21 -15.38 36.34
C HIS A 7 -6.87 -15.61 35.61
N PRO A 8 -6.09 -16.67 35.91
CA PRO A 8 -4.74 -16.86 35.34
C PRO A 8 -4.64 -16.72 33.82
N ALA A 9 -5.61 -17.27 33.08
CA ALA A 9 -5.66 -17.13 31.62
C ALA A 9 -5.89 -15.67 31.16
N SER A 10 -6.71 -14.91 31.88
CA SER A 10 -6.96 -13.49 31.62
C SER A 10 -5.75 -12.64 32.02
N SER A 11 -5.03 -13.02 33.09
CA SER A 11 -3.76 -12.39 33.46
C SER A 11 -2.73 -12.53 32.35
N LYS A 12 -2.55 -13.75 31.81
CA LYS A 12 -1.65 -13.97 30.68
C LYS A 12 -2.02 -13.09 29.47
N LEU A 13 -3.30 -13.01 29.12
CA LEU A 13 -3.76 -12.15 28.03
C LEU A 13 -3.47 -10.66 28.30
N ALA A 14 -3.64 -10.22 29.55
CA ALA A 14 -3.36 -8.85 29.96
C ALA A 14 -1.86 -8.53 29.88
N ASP A 15 -0.99 -9.48 30.25
CA ASP A 15 0.46 -9.36 30.14
C ASP A 15 0.90 -9.31 28.67
N ASP A 16 0.38 -10.21 27.83
CA ASP A 16 0.64 -10.25 26.39
C ASP A 16 0.21 -8.93 25.71
N LEU A 17 -0.97 -8.40 26.07
CA LEU A 17 -1.46 -7.12 25.57
C LEU A 17 -0.56 -5.96 26.01
N SER A 18 -0.13 -5.95 27.28
CA SER A 18 0.76 -4.91 27.81
C SER A 18 2.12 -4.93 27.11
N HIS A 19 2.67 -6.13 26.85
CA HIS A 19 3.91 -6.26 26.10
C HIS A 19 3.77 -5.76 24.66
N HIS A 20 2.63 -6.05 24.01
CA HIS A 20 2.33 -5.60 22.65
C HIS A 20 2.16 -4.07 22.56
N LEU A 21 1.48 -3.46 23.52
CA LEU A 21 1.22 -2.01 23.53
C LEU A 21 2.40 -1.18 24.00
N LYS A 22 3.35 -1.75 24.76
CA LYS A 22 4.53 -1.06 25.28
C LYS A 22 5.29 -0.21 24.23
N PRO A 23 5.68 -0.72 23.04
CA PRO A 23 6.35 0.10 22.01
C PRO A 23 5.43 1.17 21.38
N LEU A 24 4.11 1.00 21.47
CA LEU A 24 3.12 1.91 20.86
C LEU A 24 2.63 3.00 21.83
N ALA A 25 2.91 2.87 23.12
CA ALA A 25 2.33 3.70 24.18
C ALA A 25 2.83 5.16 24.18
N ARG A 26 3.87 5.52 23.39
CA ARG A 26 4.39 6.90 23.20
C ARG A 26 4.48 7.74 24.49
N GLY A 27 4.89 7.14 25.60
CA GLY A 27 5.03 7.80 26.91
C GLY A 27 3.93 7.49 27.94
N GLY A 28 2.90 6.71 27.59
CA GLY A 28 1.91 6.20 28.54
C GLY A 28 2.51 5.20 29.55
N SER A 29 2.12 5.29 30.82
CA SER A 29 2.56 4.36 31.85
C SER A 29 1.80 3.03 31.78
N LEU A 30 2.41 1.95 32.30
CA LEU A 30 1.76 0.63 32.40
C LEU A 30 0.47 0.71 33.23
N GLU A 31 0.44 1.58 34.22
CA GLU A 31 -0.74 1.85 35.05
C GLU A 31 -1.89 2.44 34.21
N VAL A 32 -1.62 3.42 33.35
CA VAL A 32 -2.65 3.98 32.46
C VAL A 32 -3.18 2.93 31.48
N LEU A 33 -2.29 2.11 30.90
CA LEU A 33 -2.71 1.01 30.01
C LEU A 33 -3.58 -0.02 30.74
N THR A 34 -3.23 -0.32 31.99
CA THR A 34 -3.98 -1.23 32.88
C THR A 34 -5.38 -0.69 33.14
N GLN A 35 -5.49 0.60 33.51
CA GLN A 35 -6.77 1.27 33.77
C GLN A 35 -7.65 1.30 32.51
N LEU A 36 -7.09 1.63 31.34
CA LEU A 36 -7.83 1.62 30.07
C LEU A 36 -8.31 0.22 29.69
N ARG A 37 -7.46 -0.80 29.85
CA ARG A 37 -7.83 -2.20 29.61
C ARG A 37 -8.98 -2.62 30.51
N GLU A 38 -8.88 -2.34 31.81
CA GLU A 38 -9.89 -2.73 32.80
C GLU A 38 -11.22 -2.03 32.56
N ALA A 39 -11.18 -0.72 32.25
CA ALA A 39 -12.35 0.02 31.83
C ALA A 39 -13.00 -0.65 30.60
N LEU A 40 -12.24 -0.94 29.55
CA LEU A 40 -12.80 -1.56 28.35
C LEU A 40 -13.33 -2.98 28.56
N TRP A 41 -12.62 -3.81 29.34
CA TRP A 41 -12.99 -5.22 29.56
C TRP A 41 -14.23 -5.35 30.45
N PHE A 42 -14.40 -4.45 31.43
CA PHE A 42 -15.37 -4.60 32.51
C PHE A 42 -16.33 -3.41 32.71
N GLU A 43 -16.28 -2.36 31.87
CA GLU A 43 -17.33 -1.32 31.82
C GLU A 43 -18.69 -2.01 31.72
N GLU A 44 -19.61 -1.66 32.63
CA GLU A 44 -20.98 -2.17 32.73
C GLU A 44 -21.17 -3.59 33.27
N VAL A 45 -20.19 -4.15 33.99
CA VAL A 45 -20.52 -5.23 34.91
C VAL A 45 -21.35 -4.61 36.03
N GLU A 46 -22.68 -4.66 35.93
CA GLU A 46 -23.52 -4.58 37.12
C GLU A 46 -22.92 -5.56 38.12
N TRP A 47 -22.49 -5.09 39.29
CA TRP A 47 -22.08 -5.98 40.36
C TRP A 47 -23.33 -6.75 40.81
N VAL A 48 -23.66 -7.80 40.06
CA VAL A 48 -24.85 -8.60 40.25
C VAL A 48 -24.63 -9.36 41.55
N SER A 49 -25.27 -8.83 42.59
CA SER A 49 -25.40 -9.39 43.94
C SER A 49 -24.11 -9.40 44.78
N PRO A 50 -24.15 -8.91 46.03
CA PRO A 50 -23.05 -9.02 47.01
C PRO A 50 -22.65 -10.47 47.37
N ARG A 51 -23.23 -11.48 46.70
CA ARG A 51 -22.91 -12.90 46.86
C ARG A 51 -22.07 -13.49 45.71
N SER A 52 -21.85 -12.76 44.62
CA SER A 52 -21.01 -13.22 43.50
C SER A 52 -19.58 -12.69 43.64
N SER A 53 -18.61 -13.56 43.90
CA SER A 53 -17.18 -13.19 43.99
C SER A 53 -16.46 -13.19 42.63
N GLN A 54 -17.16 -13.46 41.52
CA GLN A 54 -16.56 -13.58 40.18
C GLN A 54 -17.37 -12.85 39.10
N CYS A 55 -16.71 -11.95 38.38
CA CYS A 55 -17.21 -11.40 37.11
C CYS A 55 -16.69 -12.24 35.93
N ARG A 56 -17.56 -12.57 34.98
CA ARG A 56 -17.17 -13.20 33.70
C ARG A 56 -17.77 -12.45 32.54
N VAL A 57 -16.92 -11.96 31.64
CA VAL A 57 -17.31 -11.33 30.38
C VAL A 57 -16.91 -12.26 29.23
N SER A 58 -17.89 -12.72 28.45
CA SER A 58 -17.59 -13.50 27.24
C SER A 58 -17.03 -12.60 26.14
N LEU A 59 -16.14 -13.15 25.29
CA LEU A 59 -15.52 -12.36 24.22
C LEU A 59 -16.53 -11.84 23.19
N HIS A 60 -17.62 -12.58 22.93
CA HIS A 60 -18.68 -12.12 22.01
C HIS A 60 -19.46 -10.96 22.63
N SER A 61 -19.76 -11.01 23.93
CA SER A 61 -20.43 -9.92 24.63
C SER A 61 -19.55 -8.67 24.65
N PHE A 62 -18.25 -8.84 24.90
CA PHE A 62 -17.28 -7.75 24.79
C PHE A 62 -17.30 -7.13 23.38
N LEU A 63 -17.13 -7.92 22.31
CA LEU A 63 -17.13 -7.39 20.94
C LEU A 63 -18.45 -6.72 20.56
N MET A 64 -19.60 -7.31 20.92
CA MET A 64 -20.92 -6.72 20.69
C MET A 64 -21.03 -5.35 21.35
N ARG A 65 -20.62 -5.21 22.62
CA ARG A 65 -20.62 -3.92 23.33
C ARG A 65 -19.70 -2.92 22.63
N GLN A 66 -18.47 -3.32 22.33
CA GLN A 66 -17.50 -2.45 21.68
C GLN A 66 -17.97 -2.00 20.28
N ALA A 67 -18.69 -2.86 19.55
CA ALA A 67 -19.29 -2.55 18.27
C ALA A 67 -20.52 -1.64 18.40
N GLN A 68 -21.40 -1.85 19.38
CA GLN A 68 -22.53 -0.96 19.66
C GLN A 68 -22.10 0.43 20.14
N ALA A 69 -20.97 0.54 20.83
CA ALA A 69 -20.42 1.82 21.25
C ALA A 69 -19.79 2.61 20.10
N ARG A 70 -19.43 1.96 18.98
CA ARG A 70 -18.66 2.58 17.89
C ARG A 70 -19.36 2.62 16.55
N LEU A 71 -20.36 1.78 16.31
CA LEU A 71 -21.02 1.65 15.02
C LEU A 71 -22.51 1.89 15.14
N GLU A 72 -23.09 2.32 14.03
CA GLU A 72 -24.52 2.39 13.82
C GLU A 72 -24.87 2.07 12.35
N PHE A 73 -26.06 1.52 12.13
CA PHE A 73 -26.56 1.22 10.80
C PHE A 73 -27.49 2.35 10.34
N SER A 74 -27.18 2.95 9.19
CA SER A 74 -27.94 4.02 8.56
C SER A 74 -28.34 3.60 7.15
N GLY A 75 -29.51 2.96 7.04
CA GLY A 75 -29.97 2.35 5.81
C GLY A 75 -28.96 1.29 5.29
N PRO A 76 -28.42 1.43 4.06
CA PRO A 76 -27.45 0.50 3.50
C PRO A 76 -26.00 0.75 3.98
N ARG A 77 -25.76 1.74 4.86
CA ARG A 77 -24.42 2.12 5.31
C ARG A 77 -24.17 1.70 6.75
N VAL A 78 -22.91 1.37 7.06
CA VAL A 78 -22.42 1.28 8.43
C VAL A 78 -21.60 2.53 8.72
N CYS A 79 -21.98 3.31 9.72
CA CYS A 79 -21.33 4.56 10.10
C CYS A 79 -20.69 4.45 11.49
N LEU A 80 -19.76 5.36 11.79
CA LEU A 80 -19.25 5.52 13.15
C LEU A 80 -20.29 6.20 14.03
N ARG A 81 -20.57 5.61 15.18
CA ARG A 81 -21.38 6.20 16.25
C ARG A 81 -20.56 7.22 17.04
N ILE A 82 -21.17 8.35 17.34
CA ILE A 82 -20.57 9.41 18.16
C ILE A 82 -21.10 9.27 19.59
N SER A 83 -20.27 8.79 20.50
CA SER A 83 -20.60 8.70 21.93
C SER A 83 -20.57 10.10 22.60
N PRO A 84 -21.36 10.34 23.66
CA PRO A 84 -21.31 11.59 24.40
C PRO A 84 -19.87 11.93 24.84
N GLY A 85 -19.42 13.16 24.55
CA GLY A 85 -18.08 13.63 24.89
C GLY A 85 -16.96 13.24 23.91
N LEU A 86 -17.25 12.40 22.91
CA LEU A 86 -16.31 12.09 21.83
C LEU A 86 -16.70 12.87 20.57
N SER A 87 -15.77 13.61 19.97
CA SER A 87 -16.00 14.21 18.66
C SER A 87 -15.93 13.14 17.57
N LEU A 88 -16.64 13.36 16.46
CA LEU A 88 -16.55 12.50 15.28
C LEU A 88 -15.11 12.38 14.75
N ALA A 89 -14.33 13.46 14.84
CA ALA A 89 -12.94 13.45 14.42
C ALA A 89 -12.07 12.52 15.27
N GLU A 90 -12.33 12.44 16.58
CA GLU A 90 -11.70 11.46 17.46
C GLU A 90 -12.18 10.03 17.17
N ALA A 91 -13.48 9.84 16.88
CA ALA A 91 -14.00 8.54 16.49
C ALA A 91 -13.34 7.99 15.23
N VAL A 92 -13.12 8.83 14.21
CA VAL A 92 -12.41 8.45 12.97
C VAL A 92 -10.94 8.16 13.25
N HIS A 93 -10.28 8.97 14.09
CA HIS A 93 -8.92 8.70 14.52
C HIS A 93 -8.82 7.33 15.23
N HIS A 94 -9.73 7.02 16.16
CA HIS A 94 -9.79 5.70 16.81
C HIS A 94 -10.07 4.57 15.83
N TRP A 95 -10.93 4.79 14.84
CA TRP A 95 -11.22 3.80 13.81
C TRP A 95 -9.98 3.45 13.00
N ARG A 96 -9.12 4.43 12.67
CA ARG A 96 -7.87 4.17 11.93
C ARG A 96 -6.99 3.12 12.61
N TRP A 97 -6.85 3.19 13.92
CA TRP A 97 -6.08 2.21 14.71
C TRP A 97 -6.81 0.87 14.85
N THR A 98 -8.14 0.93 14.92
CA THR A 98 -8.99 -0.27 15.01
C THR A 98 -8.90 -1.09 13.73
N SER A 99 -9.05 -0.46 12.55
CA SER A 99 -9.00 -1.13 11.27
C SER A 99 -7.63 -1.78 11.02
N LEU A 100 -6.53 -1.18 11.47
CA LEU A 100 -5.20 -1.79 11.34
C LEU A 100 -5.00 -3.06 12.19
N SER A 101 -5.83 -3.25 13.22
CA SER A 101 -5.68 -4.35 14.18
C SER A 101 -6.65 -5.50 13.93
N LEU A 102 -7.84 -5.20 13.41
CA LEU A 102 -8.94 -6.14 13.26
C LEU A 102 -9.72 -5.83 11.96
N PRO A 103 -10.14 -6.85 11.19
CA PRO A 103 -11.05 -6.65 10.07
C PRO A 103 -12.34 -5.94 10.53
N GLY A 104 -12.72 -4.87 9.80
CA GLY A 104 -13.88 -4.05 10.17
C GLY A 104 -15.19 -4.83 10.19
N ASP A 105 -15.33 -5.80 9.28
CA ASP A 105 -16.52 -6.65 9.15
C ASP A 105 -16.82 -7.50 10.39
N VAL A 106 -15.82 -7.81 11.22
CA VAL A 106 -16.02 -8.50 12.50
C VAL A 106 -16.82 -7.62 13.47
N LEU A 107 -16.53 -6.32 13.52
CA LEU A 107 -17.29 -5.38 14.35
C LEU A 107 -18.68 -5.11 13.77
N ILE A 108 -18.80 -5.05 12.44
CA ILE A 108 -20.11 -4.94 11.77
C ILE A 108 -21.00 -6.14 12.13
N ALA A 109 -20.46 -7.35 12.01
CA ALA A 109 -21.15 -8.59 12.35
C ALA A 109 -21.54 -8.64 13.85
N ALA A 110 -20.66 -8.19 14.73
CA ALA A 110 -20.96 -8.08 16.16
C ALA A 110 -22.09 -7.08 16.45
N HIS A 111 -22.09 -5.92 15.77
CA HIS A 111 -23.17 -4.93 15.88
C HIS A 111 -24.51 -5.50 15.40
N ALA A 112 -24.52 -6.13 14.22
CA ALA A 112 -25.71 -6.77 13.64
C ALA A 112 -26.30 -7.83 14.58
N ALA A 113 -25.45 -8.68 15.17
CA ALA A 113 -25.86 -9.67 16.14
C ALA A 113 -26.44 -9.05 17.43
N ALA A 114 -25.86 -7.94 17.89
CA ALA A 114 -26.31 -7.23 19.08
C ALA A 114 -27.69 -6.59 18.87
N THR A 115 -27.93 -5.96 17.71
CA THR A 115 -29.20 -5.30 17.36
C THR A 115 -30.25 -6.24 16.76
N GLY A 116 -29.90 -7.49 16.46
CA GLY A 116 -30.80 -8.46 15.83
C GLY A 116 -31.09 -8.15 14.36
N GLN A 117 -30.26 -7.33 13.72
CA GLN A 117 -30.37 -6.97 12.30
C GLN A 117 -29.43 -7.82 11.44
N GLU A 118 -29.63 -7.81 10.13
CA GLU A 118 -28.63 -8.29 9.18
C GLU A 118 -27.61 -7.17 8.91
N PRO A 119 -26.33 -7.51 8.67
CA PRO A 119 -25.32 -6.51 8.32
C PRO A 119 -25.68 -5.86 6.97
N PRO A 120 -25.66 -4.52 6.85
CA PRO A 120 -26.04 -3.84 5.60
C PRO A 120 -24.88 -3.66 4.62
N ALA A 121 -23.62 -3.71 5.09
CA ALA A 121 -22.40 -3.59 4.28
C ALA A 121 -21.23 -4.36 4.92
N ASP A 122 -20.15 -4.60 4.17
CA ASP A 122 -18.92 -5.24 4.67
C ASP A 122 -17.84 -4.23 5.13
N SER A 123 -18.10 -2.94 4.96
CA SER A 123 -17.15 -1.87 5.32
C SER A 123 -17.83 -0.73 6.06
N VAL A 124 -17.08 -0.09 6.95
CA VAL A 124 -17.51 1.13 7.65
C VAL A 124 -17.25 2.34 6.76
N SER A 125 -18.25 3.19 6.60
CA SER A 125 -18.12 4.48 5.94
C SER A 125 -17.66 5.53 6.95
N LEU A 126 -16.54 6.18 6.63
CA LEU A 126 -16.06 7.35 7.37
C LEU A 126 -16.70 8.66 6.88
N GLY A 127 -17.50 8.57 5.80
CA GLY A 127 -18.29 9.67 5.25
C GLY A 127 -19.41 10.04 6.20
N ALA A 128 -19.10 10.91 7.15
CA ALA A 128 -20.10 11.51 8.02
C ALA A 128 -21.08 12.38 7.21
N PRO A 129 -22.25 12.74 7.78
CA PRO A 129 -23.18 13.67 7.14
C PRO A 129 -22.52 14.97 6.65
N GLU A 130 -21.46 15.42 7.31
CA GLU A 130 -20.67 16.58 6.87
C GLU A 130 -19.87 16.38 5.58
N LEU A 131 -19.50 15.15 5.22
CA LEU A 131 -18.77 14.84 3.99
C LEU A 131 -19.68 14.32 2.87
N ASP A 132 -20.94 13.98 3.16
CA ASP A 132 -21.90 13.50 2.15
C ASP A 132 -22.02 14.47 0.98
N GLY A 133 -22.20 15.77 1.25
CA GLY A 133 -22.25 16.81 0.20
C GLY A 133 -20.96 16.90 -0.61
N PHE A 134 -19.80 16.77 0.04
CA PHE A 134 -18.50 16.74 -0.66
C PHE A 134 -18.43 15.53 -1.60
N PHE A 135 -18.72 14.33 -1.11
CA PHE A 135 -18.62 13.09 -1.88
C PHE A 135 -19.71 12.95 -2.96
N SER A 136 -20.87 13.59 -2.80
CA SER A 136 -21.94 13.62 -3.80
C SER A 136 -21.77 14.69 -4.88
N GLU A 137 -21.04 15.76 -4.61
CA GLU A 137 -20.87 16.89 -5.55
C GLU A 137 -19.49 16.92 -6.20
N THR A 138 -18.49 16.27 -5.61
CA THR A 138 -17.09 16.36 -6.06
C THR A 138 -16.66 15.06 -6.73
N GLU A 139 -16.17 15.16 -7.96
CA GLU A 139 -15.54 14.04 -8.65
C GLU A 139 -14.14 13.75 -8.08
N LEU A 140 -13.88 12.47 -7.82
CA LEU A 140 -12.57 11.99 -7.34
C LEU A 140 -11.82 11.25 -8.45
N ALA A 141 -10.50 11.41 -8.49
CA ALA A 141 -9.59 10.63 -9.31
C ALA A 141 -8.66 9.82 -8.41
N GLN A 142 -8.70 8.49 -8.55
CA GLN A 142 -7.70 7.60 -8.00
C GLN A 142 -6.47 7.61 -8.93
N THR A 143 -5.44 8.36 -8.55
CA THR A 143 -4.23 8.49 -9.37
C THR A 143 -3.12 7.51 -8.98
N HIS A 144 -3.19 6.91 -7.78
CA HIS A 144 -2.13 6.06 -7.23
C HIS A 144 -2.73 4.85 -6.50
N LEU A 145 -2.89 3.75 -7.25
CA LEU A 145 -3.39 2.47 -6.73
C LEU A 145 -2.61 1.29 -7.32
N HIS A 146 -2.05 0.46 -6.46
CA HIS A 146 -1.40 -0.79 -6.84
C HIS A 146 -2.46 -1.89 -7.04
N LEU A 147 -2.62 -2.36 -8.29
CA LEU A 147 -3.58 -3.44 -8.63
C LEU A 147 -3.28 -4.74 -7.88
N GLY A 148 -2.01 -4.88 -7.44
CA GLY A 148 -1.53 -5.90 -6.52
C GLY A 148 -2.41 -6.08 -5.28
N ALA A 149 -2.79 -4.93 -4.69
CA ALA A 149 -3.36 -4.77 -3.37
C ALA A 149 -4.81 -4.21 -3.39
N ALA A 150 -5.40 -4.03 -4.58
CA ALA A 150 -6.71 -3.42 -4.77
C ALA A 150 -7.91 -4.35 -4.44
N ILE A 151 -7.80 -5.14 -3.37
CA ILE A 151 -8.80 -6.09 -2.93
C ILE A 151 -9.02 -5.94 -1.41
N PRO A 152 -10.22 -5.52 -0.95
CA PRO A 152 -10.54 -5.54 0.47
C PRO A 152 -10.34 -6.93 1.08
N PHE A 153 -9.90 -7.00 2.33
CA PHE A 153 -9.56 -8.27 2.97
C PHE A 153 -10.73 -9.26 2.97
N GLU A 154 -11.95 -8.78 3.15
CA GLU A 154 -13.17 -9.60 3.23
C GLU A 154 -13.40 -10.35 1.91
N ARG A 155 -13.18 -9.68 0.77
CA ARG A 155 -13.25 -10.29 -0.56
C ARG A 155 -12.10 -11.26 -0.81
N LEU A 156 -10.88 -10.89 -0.40
CA LEU A 156 -9.70 -11.76 -0.54
C LEU A 156 -9.86 -13.05 0.30
N TRP A 157 -10.37 -12.94 1.52
CA TRP A 157 -10.65 -14.07 2.39
C TRP A 157 -11.75 -14.97 1.81
N THR A 158 -12.82 -14.37 1.27
CA THR A 158 -13.89 -15.11 0.59
C THR A 158 -13.35 -15.91 -0.60
N HIS A 159 -12.54 -15.28 -1.46
CA HIS A 159 -11.85 -15.95 -2.56
C HIS A 159 -10.97 -17.12 -2.08
N LEU A 160 -10.17 -16.88 -1.03
CA LEU A 160 -9.29 -17.90 -0.46
C LEU A 160 -10.10 -19.08 0.07
N MET A 161 -11.15 -18.84 0.86
CA MET A 161 -11.98 -19.90 1.46
C MET A 161 -12.73 -20.70 0.38
N ALA A 162 -13.21 -20.04 -0.67
CA ALA A 162 -13.85 -20.70 -1.81
C ALA A 162 -12.86 -21.55 -2.64
N GLY A 163 -11.62 -21.07 -2.78
CA GLY A 163 -10.65 -21.66 -3.70
C GLY A 163 -9.61 -22.60 -3.08
N ILE A 164 -9.34 -22.56 -1.77
CA ILE A 164 -8.18 -23.24 -1.17
C ILE A 164 -8.17 -24.76 -1.38
N ALA A 165 -9.34 -25.37 -1.57
CA ALA A 165 -9.43 -26.79 -1.88
C ALA A 165 -8.98 -27.09 -3.32
N SER A 166 -9.37 -26.26 -4.29
CA SER A 166 -9.17 -26.48 -5.73
C SER A 166 -7.88 -25.85 -6.27
N GLN A 167 -7.43 -24.74 -5.70
CA GLN A 167 -6.21 -24.03 -6.10
C GLN A 167 -4.95 -24.82 -5.73
N ASP A 168 -3.92 -24.76 -6.57
CA ASP A 168 -2.60 -25.35 -6.31
C ASP A 168 -1.75 -24.46 -5.42
N LEU A 169 -2.28 -24.04 -4.27
CA LEU A 169 -1.50 -23.34 -3.26
C LEU A 169 -0.64 -24.36 -2.50
N LEU A 170 0.68 -24.22 -2.61
CA LEU A 170 1.65 -25.08 -1.92
C LEU A 170 2.32 -24.33 -0.75
N PRO A 171 2.85 -25.03 0.29
CA PRO A 171 3.52 -24.37 1.40
C PRO A 171 4.68 -23.44 0.99
N GLY A 172 5.39 -23.75 -0.11
CA GLY A 172 6.48 -22.92 -0.63
C GLY A 172 6.02 -21.64 -1.38
N ASP A 173 4.74 -21.54 -1.71
CA ASP A 173 4.18 -20.35 -2.34
C ASP A 173 4.05 -19.20 -1.33
N LEU A 174 3.68 -19.50 -0.08
CA LEU A 174 3.47 -18.53 1.00
C LEU A 174 4.76 -17.76 1.34
N LYS A 175 4.64 -16.46 1.59
CA LYS A 175 5.77 -15.54 1.85
C LYS A 175 5.91 -15.09 3.30
N GLY A 176 5.35 -15.87 4.22
CA GLY A 176 5.54 -15.78 5.66
C GLY A 176 4.62 -16.76 6.40
N THR A 177 4.71 -16.81 7.72
CA THR A 177 4.02 -17.82 8.53
C THR A 177 2.74 -17.34 9.19
N ALA A 178 2.37 -16.07 9.07
CA ALA A 178 1.23 -15.46 9.79
C ALA A 178 1.24 -15.72 11.32
N GLY A 179 2.42 -15.90 11.92
CA GLY A 179 2.59 -16.21 13.35
C GLY A 179 2.52 -17.69 13.72
N PHE A 180 2.42 -18.60 12.73
CA PHE A 180 2.56 -20.05 12.92
C PHE A 180 4.03 -20.49 12.86
N VAL A 181 4.31 -21.75 13.21
CA VAL A 181 5.68 -22.30 13.30
C VAL A 181 6.38 -22.22 11.95
N ASP A 182 5.69 -22.61 10.88
CA ASP A 182 6.19 -22.53 9.52
C ASP A 182 5.05 -22.35 8.50
N THR A 183 5.39 -22.22 7.21
CA THR A 183 4.40 -22.03 6.15
C THR A 183 3.55 -23.28 5.89
N ARG A 184 4.02 -24.48 6.28
CA ARG A 184 3.25 -25.71 6.16
C ARG A 184 2.15 -25.76 7.21
N GLU A 185 2.48 -25.45 8.45
CA GLU A 185 1.51 -25.36 9.53
C GLU A 185 0.46 -24.29 9.24
N PHE A 186 0.88 -23.11 8.76
CA PHE A 186 -0.05 -22.06 8.34
C PHE A 186 -1.04 -22.58 7.29
N LEU A 187 -0.56 -23.29 6.27
CA LEU A 187 -1.43 -23.85 5.23
C LEU A 187 -2.38 -24.95 5.77
N CYS A 188 -1.91 -25.81 6.69
CA CYS A 188 -2.77 -26.77 7.37
C CYS A 188 -3.90 -26.06 8.14
N TRP A 189 -3.58 -24.97 8.85
CA TRP A 189 -4.57 -24.18 9.58
C TRP A 189 -5.54 -23.45 8.65
N LEU A 190 -5.10 -22.91 7.51
CA LEU A 190 -6.00 -22.29 6.53
C LEU A 190 -7.06 -23.27 5.99
N VAL A 191 -6.65 -24.49 5.63
CA VAL A 191 -7.61 -25.50 5.14
C VAL A 191 -8.52 -26.00 6.26
N THR A 192 -7.98 -26.16 7.46
CA THR A 192 -8.79 -26.54 8.64
C THR A 192 -9.80 -25.45 9.00
N ALA A 193 -9.43 -24.17 8.87
CA ALA A 193 -10.33 -23.04 9.02
C ALA A 193 -11.45 -23.06 7.97
N ALA A 194 -11.14 -23.35 6.70
CA ALA A 194 -12.15 -23.50 5.66
C ALA A 194 -13.13 -24.67 5.94
N LEU A 195 -12.64 -25.80 6.44
CA LEU A 195 -13.49 -26.91 6.89
C LEU A 195 -14.41 -26.51 8.04
N ALA A 196 -13.87 -25.82 9.06
CA ALA A 196 -14.63 -25.37 10.21
C ALA A 196 -15.68 -24.33 9.81
N ARG A 197 -15.31 -23.38 8.94
CA ARG A 197 -16.21 -22.39 8.34
C ARG A 197 -17.44 -23.01 7.70
N LEU A 198 -17.25 -24.02 6.86
CA LEU A 198 -18.38 -24.72 6.22
C LEU A 198 -19.19 -25.54 7.22
N SER A 199 -18.53 -26.15 8.21
CA SER A 199 -19.22 -26.92 9.25
C SER A 199 -20.11 -26.04 10.13
N LEU A 200 -19.60 -24.86 10.52
CA LEU A 200 -20.33 -23.85 11.28
C LEU A 200 -21.49 -23.26 10.45
N GLY A 201 -21.24 -22.92 9.18
CA GLY A 201 -22.29 -22.44 8.27
C GLY A 201 -23.41 -23.46 8.07
N SER A 202 -23.04 -24.73 7.85
CA SER A 202 -24.00 -25.82 7.70
C SER A 202 -24.82 -26.03 8.96
N PHE A 203 -24.16 -26.05 10.12
CA PHE A 203 -24.83 -26.16 11.41
C PHE A 203 -25.85 -25.03 11.62
N LEU A 204 -25.44 -23.77 11.42
CA LEU A 204 -26.32 -22.62 11.61
C LEU A 204 -27.51 -22.64 10.65
N PHE A 205 -27.29 -23.04 9.39
CA PHE A 205 -28.37 -23.22 8.42
C PHE A 205 -29.38 -24.28 8.89
N HIS A 206 -28.92 -25.46 9.30
CA HIS A 206 -29.81 -26.54 9.78
C HIS A 206 -30.48 -26.18 11.11
N LEU A 207 -29.81 -25.41 11.97
CA LEU A 207 -30.37 -24.89 13.21
C LEU A 207 -31.55 -23.94 12.92
N GLU A 208 -31.40 -23.02 11.95
CA GLU A 208 -32.48 -22.13 11.51
C GLU A 208 -33.69 -22.90 10.93
N GLN A 209 -33.46 -24.09 10.34
CA GLN A 209 -34.50 -24.99 9.84
C GLN A 209 -35.09 -25.93 10.93
N GLY A 210 -34.65 -25.84 12.18
CA GLY A 210 -35.07 -26.74 13.26
C GLY A 210 -34.56 -28.19 13.13
N GLN A 211 -33.52 -28.40 12.31
CA GLN A 211 -32.91 -29.71 12.03
C GLN A 211 -31.63 -29.97 12.83
N ALA A 212 -31.19 -29.02 13.64
CA ALA A 212 -30.05 -29.14 14.55
C ALA A 212 -30.40 -28.53 15.92
N GLN A 213 -29.68 -28.91 16.98
CA GLN A 213 -29.87 -28.37 18.33
C GLN A 213 -28.58 -27.74 18.86
N ASP A 214 -27.48 -28.50 18.85
CA ASP A 214 -26.16 -28.06 19.31
C ASP A 214 -25.06 -28.58 18.37
N LEU A 215 -23.89 -27.94 18.39
CA LEU A 215 -22.81 -28.32 17.49
C LEU A 215 -22.25 -29.71 17.79
N GLY A 216 -22.23 -30.10 19.08
CA GLY A 216 -21.68 -31.37 19.54
C GLY A 216 -22.43 -32.59 18.99
N SER A 217 -23.76 -32.50 18.92
CA SER A 217 -24.61 -33.55 18.32
C SER A 217 -24.61 -33.50 16.78
N PHE A 218 -24.42 -32.33 16.18
CA PHE A 218 -24.42 -32.14 14.72
C PHE A 218 -23.15 -32.67 14.04
N LEU A 219 -21.96 -32.36 14.58
CA LEU A 219 -20.68 -32.71 13.93
C LEU A 219 -20.49 -34.21 13.66
N PRO A 220 -20.85 -35.16 14.55
CA PRO A 220 -20.79 -36.59 14.25
C PRO A 220 -21.66 -37.00 13.05
N GLY A 221 -22.82 -36.35 12.87
CA GLY A 221 -23.69 -36.58 11.71
C GLY A 221 -23.04 -36.11 10.41
N LEU A 222 -22.43 -34.93 10.43
CA LEU A 222 -21.67 -34.39 9.29
C LEU A 222 -20.43 -35.24 8.97
N ALA A 223 -19.72 -35.69 10.00
CA ALA A 223 -18.52 -36.53 9.85
C ALA A 223 -18.80 -37.82 9.06
N LYS A 224 -19.96 -38.46 9.27
CA LYS A 224 -20.39 -39.66 8.55
C LYS A 224 -20.52 -39.46 7.03
N ARG A 225 -20.72 -38.21 6.58
CA ARG A 225 -20.77 -37.84 5.15
C ARG A 225 -19.38 -37.69 4.53
N THR A 226 -18.34 -37.64 5.36
CA THR A 226 -16.95 -37.53 4.92
C THR A 226 -16.26 -38.89 4.92
N ARG A 227 -15.23 -39.06 4.08
CA ARG A 227 -14.41 -40.27 4.05
C ARG A 227 -12.91 -39.89 4.12
N PRO A 228 -12.19 -40.16 5.24
CA PRO A 228 -12.62 -40.86 6.46
C PRO A 228 -13.25 -39.93 7.54
N PRO A 229 -14.30 -40.34 8.26
CA PRO A 229 -14.94 -39.53 9.32
C PRO A 229 -14.01 -39.11 10.46
N GLN A 230 -13.07 -39.98 10.86
CA GLN A 230 -12.14 -39.72 11.95
C GLN A 230 -11.19 -38.57 11.66
N VAL A 231 -10.84 -38.35 10.38
CA VAL A 231 -9.97 -37.23 9.97
C VAL A 231 -10.73 -35.91 10.11
N PHE A 232 -12.02 -35.90 9.77
CA PHE A 232 -12.87 -34.71 9.95
C PHE A 232 -13.02 -34.35 11.44
N LEU A 233 -13.37 -35.32 12.29
CA LEU A 233 -13.47 -35.09 13.73
C LEU A 233 -12.12 -34.70 14.34
N GLY A 234 -11.03 -35.31 13.89
CA GLY A 234 -9.66 -34.94 14.25
C GLY A 234 -9.35 -33.48 13.90
N ALA A 235 -9.73 -33.01 12.70
CA ALA A 235 -9.53 -31.63 12.28
C ALA A 235 -10.31 -30.63 13.14
N MET A 236 -11.60 -30.92 13.45
CA MET A 236 -12.40 -30.06 14.32
C MET A 236 -11.85 -30.01 15.75
N SER A 237 -11.41 -31.17 16.28
CA SER A 237 -10.77 -31.27 17.59
C SER A 237 -9.44 -30.52 17.64
N ALA A 238 -8.58 -30.71 16.64
CA ALA A 238 -7.30 -30.01 16.52
C ALA A 238 -7.50 -28.49 16.51
N LEU A 239 -8.45 -27.99 15.71
CA LEU A 239 -8.76 -26.57 15.66
C LEU A 239 -9.28 -26.04 17.00
N SER A 240 -10.25 -26.73 17.62
CA SER A 240 -10.81 -26.34 18.91
C SER A 240 -9.73 -26.21 20.00
N GLN A 241 -8.74 -27.11 19.98
CA GLN A 241 -7.61 -27.12 20.93
C GLN A 241 -6.47 -26.18 20.50
N GLY A 242 -6.44 -25.75 19.24
CA GLY A 242 -5.38 -24.90 18.68
C GLY A 242 -4.02 -25.59 18.60
N LYS A 243 -3.98 -26.92 18.41
CA LYS A 243 -2.75 -27.73 18.33
C LYS A 243 -2.91 -28.91 17.38
N ASP A 244 -1.79 -29.47 16.95
CA ASP A 244 -1.69 -30.70 16.16
C ASP A 244 -2.60 -30.71 14.91
N PRO A 245 -2.42 -29.74 13.97
CA PRO A 245 -3.28 -29.66 12.79
C PRO A 245 -3.17 -30.91 11.92
N VAL A 246 -4.32 -31.36 11.40
CA VAL A 246 -4.37 -32.44 10.41
C VAL A 246 -3.57 -32.03 9.16
N SER A 247 -2.95 -33.00 8.51
CA SER A 247 -2.12 -32.73 7.34
C SER A 247 -2.91 -32.01 6.24
N PHE A 248 -2.24 -31.07 5.54
CA PHE A 248 -2.84 -30.31 4.46
C PHE A 248 -3.52 -31.19 3.41
N ALA A 249 -2.89 -32.30 3.01
CA ALA A 249 -3.43 -33.20 1.99
C ALA A 249 -4.75 -33.86 2.43
N GLU A 250 -4.83 -34.30 3.68
CA GLU A 250 -6.02 -34.96 4.22
C GLU A 250 -7.16 -33.97 4.43
N ALA A 251 -6.88 -32.82 5.05
CA ALA A 251 -7.87 -31.76 5.25
C ALA A 251 -8.39 -31.21 3.90
N ARG A 252 -7.50 -31.02 2.92
CA ARG A 252 -7.88 -30.54 1.57
C ARG A 252 -8.79 -31.54 0.86
N ARG A 253 -8.53 -32.85 0.99
CA ARG A 253 -9.38 -33.90 0.41
C ARG A 253 -10.79 -33.91 1.02
N LEU A 254 -10.88 -33.74 2.35
CA LEU A 254 -12.17 -33.63 3.03
C LEU A 254 -12.92 -32.37 2.56
N LEU A 255 -12.22 -31.25 2.47
CA LEU A 255 -12.82 -29.98 2.06
C LEU A 255 -13.37 -30.07 0.63
N ARG A 256 -12.61 -30.65 -0.31
CA ARG A 256 -13.10 -30.90 -1.68
C ARG A 256 -14.37 -31.75 -1.70
N THR A 257 -14.44 -32.79 -0.87
CA THR A 257 -15.64 -33.64 -0.77
C THR A 257 -16.86 -32.85 -0.29
N LEU A 258 -16.67 -31.95 0.69
CA LEU A 258 -17.75 -31.14 1.25
C LEU A 258 -18.18 -29.98 0.37
N GLN A 259 -17.23 -29.35 -0.35
CA GLN A 259 -17.52 -28.27 -1.30
C GLN A 259 -18.18 -28.79 -2.58
N GLY A 260 -18.05 -30.07 -2.89
CA GLY A 260 -18.55 -30.65 -4.13
C GLY A 260 -17.71 -30.24 -5.35
N GLN A 261 -18.28 -30.43 -6.54
CA GLN A 261 -17.66 -29.87 -7.75
C GLN A 261 -17.98 -28.38 -7.84
N PRO A 262 -17.01 -27.53 -8.20
CA PRO A 262 -17.30 -26.13 -8.46
C PRO A 262 -18.36 -26.04 -9.56
N PRO A 263 -19.31 -25.09 -9.46
CA PRO A 263 -20.34 -24.91 -10.49
C PRO A 263 -19.71 -24.71 -11.87
N GLU A 264 -20.36 -25.23 -12.93
CA GLU A 264 -19.97 -24.98 -14.32
C GLU A 264 -19.78 -23.47 -14.58
N ARG A 265 -19.01 -23.11 -15.61
CA ARG A 265 -18.60 -21.71 -15.92
C ARG A 265 -19.71 -20.69 -15.64
N LEU A 266 -19.69 -20.12 -14.44
CA LEU A 266 -20.58 -19.02 -14.06
C LEU A 266 -20.26 -17.83 -14.96
N GLN A 267 -21.28 -17.33 -15.66
CA GLN A 267 -21.19 -16.13 -16.48
C GLN A 267 -21.82 -14.98 -15.72
N GLY A 268 -21.16 -13.83 -15.68
CA GLY A 268 -21.69 -12.67 -14.97
C GLY A 268 -20.62 -11.64 -14.61
N ASP A 269 -20.98 -10.74 -13.71
CA ASP A 269 -20.04 -9.83 -13.09
C ASP A 269 -18.97 -10.63 -12.31
N PRO A 270 -17.65 -10.36 -12.48
CA PRO A 270 -16.59 -11.10 -11.82
C PRO A 270 -16.71 -11.17 -10.29
N LEU A 271 -17.23 -10.12 -9.64
CA LEU A 271 -17.39 -10.08 -8.19
C LEU A 271 -18.60 -10.90 -7.75
N GLU A 272 -19.72 -10.79 -8.47
CA GLU A 272 -20.89 -11.67 -8.24
C GLU A 272 -20.50 -13.15 -8.43
N VAL A 273 -19.70 -13.47 -9.46
CA VAL A 273 -19.20 -14.83 -9.71
C VAL A 273 -18.29 -15.31 -8.59
N LEU A 274 -17.44 -14.45 -8.04
CA LEU A 274 -16.60 -14.77 -6.88
C LEU A 274 -17.46 -15.14 -5.67
N GLU A 275 -18.52 -14.38 -5.41
CA GLU A 275 -19.45 -14.63 -4.30
C GLU A 275 -20.25 -15.91 -4.49
N GLN A 276 -20.74 -16.18 -5.70
CA GLN A 276 -21.47 -17.41 -6.04
C GLN A 276 -20.60 -18.68 -5.96
N ARG A 277 -19.28 -18.54 -6.09
CA ARG A 277 -18.34 -19.67 -5.91
C ARG A 277 -18.10 -20.02 -4.44
N ASP A 278 -18.44 -19.14 -3.51
CA ASP A 278 -18.34 -19.44 -2.09
C ASP A 278 -19.41 -20.48 -1.71
N PRO A 279 -19.06 -21.64 -1.15
CA PRO A 279 -20.06 -22.65 -0.76
C PRO A 279 -21.07 -22.15 0.28
N LEU A 280 -20.76 -21.09 1.05
CA LEU A 280 -21.76 -20.47 1.94
C LEU A 280 -22.89 -19.78 1.17
N PHE A 281 -22.71 -19.46 -0.11
CA PHE A 281 -23.73 -18.86 -0.95
C PHE A 281 -25.01 -19.70 -1.01
N GLU A 282 -24.89 -21.04 -1.01
CA GLU A 282 -26.07 -21.94 -1.04
C GLU A 282 -26.98 -21.75 0.19
N TRP A 283 -26.39 -21.48 1.36
CA TRP A 283 -27.14 -21.36 2.61
C TRP A 283 -27.56 -19.93 2.92
N LEU A 284 -26.77 -18.96 2.48
CA LEU A 284 -26.99 -17.56 2.84
C LEU A 284 -27.57 -16.73 1.69
N GLY A 285 -27.51 -17.21 0.45
CA GLY A 285 -28.04 -16.52 -0.74
C GLY A 285 -27.31 -15.22 -1.08
N LEU A 286 -27.77 -14.54 -2.13
CA LEU A 286 -27.26 -13.23 -2.54
C LEU A 286 -27.76 -12.12 -1.60
N ALA A 287 -26.86 -11.25 -1.17
CA ALA A 287 -27.17 -10.08 -0.37
C ALA A 287 -26.17 -8.94 -0.69
N PRO A 288 -26.43 -7.70 -0.24
CA PRO A 288 -25.46 -6.61 -0.36
C PRO A 288 -24.12 -6.84 0.38
N THR A 289 -24.10 -7.80 1.31
CA THR A 289 -22.93 -8.19 2.10
C THR A 289 -22.44 -9.58 1.77
N LEU A 290 -21.13 -9.79 1.91
CA LEU A 290 -20.50 -11.09 1.71
C LEU A 290 -21.08 -12.18 2.64
N PRO A 291 -21.10 -13.45 2.18
CA PRO A 291 -21.48 -14.59 3.03
C PRO A 291 -20.69 -14.67 4.34
N GLU A 292 -19.43 -14.27 4.32
CA GLU A 292 -18.54 -14.25 5.47
C GLU A 292 -19.06 -13.39 6.63
N THR A 293 -19.39 -12.12 6.38
CA THR A 293 -19.87 -11.17 7.39
C THR A 293 -21.14 -11.68 8.07
N ARG A 294 -22.04 -12.28 7.28
CA ARG A 294 -23.30 -12.86 7.78
C ARG A 294 -23.08 -14.14 8.56
N LEU A 295 -22.13 -14.99 8.18
CA LEU A 295 -21.74 -16.16 8.98
C LEU A 295 -21.26 -15.73 10.36
N ILE A 296 -20.40 -14.71 10.43
CA ILE A 296 -19.88 -14.17 11.69
C ILE A 296 -21.03 -13.59 12.53
N ALA A 297 -21.96 -12.85 11.92
CA ALA A 297 -23.11 -12.25 12.62
C ALA A 297 -24.03 -13.34 13.21
N ARG A 298 -24.38 -14.37 12.43
CA ARG A 298 -25.17 -15.51 12.91
C ARG A 298 -24.46 -16.29 14.01
N SER A 299 -23.14 -16.46 13.90
CA SER A 299 -22.33 -17.14 14.93
C SER A 299 -22.35 -16.37 16.26
N PHE A 300 -22.25 -15.04 16.21
CA PHE A 300 -22.40 -14.20 17.39
C PHE A 300 -23.81 -14.26 17.98
N ARG A 301 -24.85 -14.26 17.14
CA ARG A 301 -26.25 -14.41 17.56
C ARG A 301 -26.46 -15.74 18.29
N TYR A 302 -25.93 -16.83 17.73
CA TYR A 302 -25.98 -18.17 18.34
C TYR A 302 -25.26 -18.22 19.70
N LEU A 303 -24.05 -17.66 19.79
CA LEU A 303 -23.30 -17.62 21.07
C LEU A 303 -24.04 -16.86 22.17
N ARG A 304 -24.81 -15.83 21.81
CA ARG A 304 -25.63 -15.07 22.75
C ARG A 304 -26.83 -15.90 23.26
N THR A 305 -27.48 -16.65 22.38
CA THR A 305 -28.67 -17.45 22.73
C THR A 305 -28.34 -18.81 23.35
N SER A 306 -27.15 -19.34 23.04
CA SER A 306 -26.72 -20.69 23.42
C SER A 306 -25.35 -20.69 24.11
N PRO A 307 -25.15 -19.94 25.21
CA PRO A 307 -23.85 -19.79 25.87
C PRO A 307 -23.29 -21.09 26.48
N ALA A 308 -24.13 -22.12 26.63
CA ALA A 308 -23.73 -23.43 27.13
C ALA A 308 -22.94 -24.26 26.10
N ASP A 309 -23.06 -23.96 24.79
CA ASP A 309 -22.35 -24.68 23.73
C ASP A 309 -20.89 -24.23 23.63
N LYS A 310 -20.07 -24.74 24.56
CA LYS A 310 -18.62 -24.48 24.60
C LYS A 310 -17.89 -25.04 23.38
N GLY A 311 -18.45 -26.06 22.73
CA GLY A 311 -17.89 -26.67 21.53
C GLY A 311 -17.93 -25.70 20.36
N PHE A 312 -19.10 -25.10 20.11
CA PHE A 312 -19.25 -24.04 19.12
C PHE A 312 -18.36 -22.84 19.42
N ALA A 313 -18.36 -22.37 20.67
CA ALA A 313 -17.54 -21.22 21.06
C ALA A 313 -16.05 -21.45 20.77
N SER A 314 -15.51 -22.60 21.17
CA SER A 314 -14.09 -22.92 20.98
C SER A 314 -13.74 -23.00 19.48
N LEU A 315 -14.57 -23.69 18.68
CA LEU A 315 -14.34 -23.84 17.25
C LEU A 315 -14.43 -22.50 16.50
N PHE A 316 -15.47 -21.70 16.78
CA PHE A 316 -15.66 -20.40 16.13
C PHE A 316 -14.57 -19.38 16.48
N TRP A 317 -14.12 -19.32 17.74
CA TRP A 317 -13.05 -18.40 18.12
C TRP A 317 -11.70 -18.78 17.52
N GLN A 318 -11.39 -20.07 17.39
CA GLN A 318 -10.16 -20.52 16.72
C GLN A 318 -10.22 -20.26 15.22
N TYR A 319 -11.40 -20.41 14.60
CA TYR A 319 -11.62 -19.97 13.23
C TYR A 319 -11.35 -18.46 13.06
N LEU A 320 -11.99 -17.62 13.88
CA LEU A 320 -11.77 -16.16 13.85
C LEU A 320 -10.31 -15.79 14.14
N ARG A 321 -9.62 -16.53 15.02
CA ARG A 321 -8.19 -16.33 15.29
C ARG A 321 -7.36 -16.52 14.03
N ILE A 322 -7.56 -17.61 13.26
CA ILE A 322 -6.82 -17.86 12.02
C ILE A 322 -7.10 -16.76 10.98
N ARG A 323 -8.37 -16.35 10.84
CA ARG A 323 -8.76 -15.23 9.99
C ARG A 323 -8.04 -13.94 10.37
N ASN A 324 -8.03 -13.58 11.65
CA ASN A 324 -7.38 -12.37 12.14
C ASN A 324 -5.84 -12.43 12.06
N LEU A 325 -5.23 -13.59 12.26
CA LEU A 325 -3.80 -13.78 12.02
C LEU A 325 -3.46 -13.59 10.53
N THR A 326 -4.32 -14.10 9.64
CA THR A 326 -4.19 -13.87 8.19
C THR A 326 -4.38 -12.40 7.83
N TYR A 327 -5.31 -11.69 8.49
CA TYR A 327 -5.46 -10.24 8.34
C TYR A 327 -4.18 -9.50 8.71
N ARG A 328 -3.64 -9.76 9.92
CA ARG A 328 -2.40 -9.13 10.41
C ARG A 328 -1.15 -9.55 9.64
N HIS A 329 -1.21 -10.66 8.90
CA HIS A 329 -0.16 -11.08 7.98
C HIS A 329 -0.12 -10.21 6.71
N LEU A 330 -1.25 -9.59 6.35
CA LEU A 330 -1.39 -8.72 5.18
C LEU A 330 -1.33 -7.24 5.55
N VAL A 331 -1.95 -6.85 6.66
CA VAL A 331 -2.07 -5.46 7.10
C VAL A 331 -0.83 -5.03 7.88
N LEU A 332 -0.28 -3.87 7.54
CA LEU A 332 0.90 -3.31 8.17
C LEU A 332 0.55 -2.79 9.57
N ALA A 333 1.29 -3.25 10.57
CA ALA A 333 1.13 -2.77 11.93
C ALA A 333 1.83 -1.39 12.10
N PRO A 334 1.27 -0.49 12.92
CA PRO A 334 1.98 0.72 13.31
C PRO A 334 3.28 0.40 14.06
N GLY A 335 4.32 1.24 13.89
CA GLY A 335 5.61 1.10 14.57
C GLY A 335 6.57 0.09 13.95
N THR A 336 6.21 -0.51 12.81
CA THR A 336 7.12 -1.27 11.94
C THR A 336 7.40 -0.48 10.65
N GLY A 337 7.84 0.78 10.80
CA GLY A 337 8.10 1.69 9.69
C GLY A 337 9.27 1.24 8.80
N GLY A 338 9.27 1.70 7.55
CA GLY A 338 10.28 1.41 6.54
C GLY A 338 9.77 0.59 5.36
N LEU A 339 10.28 0.89 4.16
CA LEU A 339 9.88 0.24 2.91
C LEU A 339 10.16 -1.27 2.90
N ASP A 340 11.21 -1.75 3.58
CA ASP A 340 11.52 -3.19 3.68
C ASP A 340 10.44 -3.98 4.45
N TRP A 341 9.93 -3.42 5.55
CA TRP A 341 8.86 -4.04 6.32
C TRP A 341 7.56 -4.04 5.53
N PHE A 342 7.21 -2.90 4.93
CA PHE A 342 6.07 -2.80 4.01
C PHE A 342 6.15 -3.85 2.88
N SER A 343 7.31 -4.00 2.26
CA SER A 343 7.54 -4.97 1.18
C SER A 343 7.29 -6.41 1.61
N THR A 344 7.48 -6.72 2.89
CA THR A 344 7.17 -8.05 3.43
C THR A 344 5.66 -8.28 3.48
N HIS A 345 4.88 -7.30 3.95
CA HIS A 345 3.42 -7.37 3.96
C HIS A 345 2.83 -7.41 2.54
N PHE A 346 3.30 -6.55 1.64
CA PHE A 346 2.81 -6.52 0.26
C PHE A 346 3.04 -7.86 -0.48
N ARG A 347 4.20 -8.50 -0.30
CA ARG A 347 4.51 -9.80 -0.94
C ARG A 347 3.62 -10.94 -0.43
N ASN A 348 3.04 -10.82 0.77
CA ASN A 348 2.14 -11.83 1.34
C ASN A 348 0.77 -11.89 0.63
N ILE A 349 0.39 -10.82 -0.09
CA ILE A 349 -0.89 -10.78 -0.81
C ILE A 349 -0.89 -11.79 -1.96
N SER A 350 0.21 -11.85 -2.72
CA SER A 350 0.24 -12.57 -3.99
C SER A 350 -0.08 -14.07 -3.90
N PRO A 351 0.43 -14.82 -2.91
CA PRO A 351 0.04 -16.21 -2.70
C PRO A 351 -1.45 -16.38 -2.36
N LEU A 352 -2.03 -15.49 -1.56
CA LEU A 352 -3.42 -15.61 -1.10
C LEU A 352 -4.45 -15.20 -2.16
N ARG A 353 -4.07 -14.36 -3.12
CA ARG A 353 -4.90 -14.00 -4.29
C ARG A 353 -4.73 -14.94 -5.48
N LYS A 354 -3.95 -16.02 -5.37
CA LYS A 354 -3.68 -16.94 -6.49
C LYS A 354 -5.00 -17.41 -7.12
N GLY A 355 -5.07 -17.40 -8.45
CA GLY A 355 -6.30 -17.74 -9.19
C GLY A 355 -7.33 -16.60 -9.31
N MET A 356 -7.08 -15.41 -8.75
CA MET A 356 -7.87 -14.21 -9.01
C MET A 356 -7.29 -13.44 -10.21
N ASP A 357 -8.09 -13.33 -11.27
CA ASP A 357 -7.65 -12.64 -12.49
C ASP A 357 -7.56 -11.11 -12.32
N GLU A 358 -6.92 -10.44 -13.29
CA GLU A 358 -6.77 -8.99 -13.33
C GLU A 358 -8.13 -8.28 -13.39
N ARG A 359 -9.09 -8.84 -14.13
CA ARG A 359 -10.41 -8.25 -14.32
C ARG A 359 -11.17 -8.12 -13.01
N THR A 360 -11.17 -9.18 -12.21
CA THR A 360 -11.78 -9.23 -10.87
C THR A 360 -11.15 -8.19 -9.95
N ARG A 361 -9.82 -8.04 -10.01
CA ARG A 361 -9.09 -7.01 -9.24
C ARG A 361 -9.46 -5.59 -9.64
N VAL A 362 -9.65 -5.32 -10.93
CA VAL A 362 -10.11 -4.01 -11.40
C VAL A 362 -11.56 -3.75 -10.96
N CYS A 363 -12.44 -4.74 -11.00
CA CYS A 363 -13.81 -4.60 -10.49
C CYS A 363 -13.80 -4.28 -8.99
N SER A 364 -12.98 -5.00 -8.21
CA SER A 364 -12.79 -4.76 -6.79
C SER A 364 -12.30 -3.34 -6.49
N ALA A 365 -11.32 -2.85 -7.26
CA ALA A 365 -10.84 -1.48 -7.16
C ALA A 365 -11.95 -0.45 -7.42
N LEU A 366 -12.73 -0.64 -8.49
CA LEU A 366 -13.82 0.24 -8.88
C LEU A 366 -14.90 0.32 -7.79
N GLU A 367 -15.30 -0.82 -7.23
CA GLU A 367 -16.28 -0.84 -6.14
C GLU A 367 -15.76 -0.15 -4.89
N MET A 368 -14.55 -0.51 -4.45
CA MET A 368 -13.92 0.00 -3.22
C MET A 368 -13.77 1.52 -3.24
N ASP A 369 -13.20 2.08 -4.31
CA ASP A 369 -12.95 3.53 -4.39
C ASP A 369 -14.20 4.35 -4.75
N SER A 370 -15.28 3.68 -5.18
CA SER A 370 -16.58 4.34 -5.41
C SER A 370 -17.51 4.28 -4.19
N ARG A 371 -17.09 3.67 -3.07
CA ARG A 371 -17.94 3.52 -1.87
C ARG A 371 -18.33 4.86 -1.29
N GLY A 372 -19.61 5.23 -1.44
CA GLY A 372 -20.13 6.49 -0.92
C GLY A 372 -19.59 7.75 -1.62
N ALA A 373 -18.81 7.63 -2.70
CA ALA A 373 -18.18 8.74 -3.40
C ALA A 373 -18.36 8.67 -4.93
N ARG A 374 -18.20 9.81 -5.59
CA ARG A 374 -18.21 9.94 -7.06
C ARG A 374 -16.81 9.76 -7.64
N LEU A 375 -16.43 8.50 -7.84
CA LEU A 375 -15.20 8.17 -8.57
C LEU A 375 -15.40 8.46 -10.06
N ALA A 376 -14.65 9.40 -10.63
CA ALA A 376 -14.69 9.72 -12.05
C ALA A 376 -13.51 9.11 -12.82
N SER A 377 -12.41 8.79 -12.14
CA SER A 377 -11.21 8.23 -12.75
C SER A 377 -10.53 7.20 -11.86
N LEU A 378 -10.11 6.08 -12.46
CA LEU A 378 -9.33 5.03 -11.83
C LEU A 378 -8.05 4.73 -12.62
N GLU A 379 -6.89 4.95 -11.99
CA GLU A 379 -5.59 4.54 -12.51
C GLU A 379 -5.03 3.39 -11.68
N VAL A 380 -4.81 2.24 -12.32
CA VAL A 380 -4.23 1.06 -11.68
C VAL A 380 -2.78 0.85 -12.12
N ARG A 381 -1.93 0.46 -11.17
CA ARG A 381 -0.49 0.23 -11.37
C ARG A 381 -0.12 -1.23 -11.23
N THR A 382 0.77 -1.71 -12.09
CA THR A 382 1.42 -3.02 -11.96
C THR A 382 2.70 -3.08 -12.77
N SER A 383 3.59 -4.02 -12.44
CA SER A 383 4.88 -4.17 -13.11
C SER A 383 4.70 -4.59 -14.58
N PRO A 384 5.54 -4.08 -15.49
CA PRO A 384 5.48 -4.49 -16.89
C PRO A 384 5.92 -5.95 -17.06
N SER A 385 5.30 -6.65 -18.00
CA SER A 385 5.78 -7.96 -18.46
C SER A 385 6.84 -7.77 -19.55
N ALA A 386 7.83 -8.66 -19.60
CA ALA A 386 8.75 -8.77 -20.73
C ALA A 386 8.08 -9.34 -22.01
N HIS A 387 6.80 -9.70 -21.93
CA HIS A 387 6.01 -10.18 -23.07
C HIS A 387 4.88 -9.21 -23.41
N TRP A 388 4.91 -8.66 -24.62
CA TRP A 388 3.94 -7.66 -25.09
C TRP A 388 2.49 -8.17 -25.08
N GLY A 389 2.29 -9.48 -25.22
CA GLY A 389 0.98 -10.12 -25.19
C GLY A 389 0.29 -9.97 -23.84
N ASP A 390 1.04 -10.08 -22.74
CA ASP A 390 0.53 -9.90 -21.39
C ASP A 390 0.12 -8.45 -21.15
N ILE A 391 0.94 -7.49 -21.58
CA ILE A 391 0.63 -6.05 -21.49
C ILE A 391 -0.67 -5.74 -22.24
N ARG A 392 -0.83 -6.29 -23.46
CA ARG A 392 -2.06 -6.13 -24.25
C ARG A 392 -3.27 -6.69 -23.53
N ASN A 393 -3.16 -7.91 -23.00
CA ASN A 393 -4.28 -8.58 -22.33
C ASN A 393 -4.68 -7.82 -21.08
N LEU A 394 -3.72 -7.45 -20.22
CA LEU A 394 -3.95 -6.63 -19.04
C LEU A 394 -4.64 -5.30 -19.37
N ALA A 395 -4.16 -4.55 -20.37
CA ALA A 395 -4.78 -3.29 -20.77
C ALA A 395 -6.24 -3.48 -21.26
N ARG A 396 -6.55 -4.62 -21.89
CA ARG A 396 -7.92 -4.98 -22.28
C ARG A 396 -8.79 -5.31 -21.08
N GLU A 397 -8.27 -6.05 -20.09
CA GLU A 397 -9.01 -6.36 -18.86
C GLU A 397 -9.35 -5.09 -18.08
N VAL A 398 -8.41 -4.14 -17.95
CA VAL A 398 -8.67 -2.83 -17.33
C VAL A 398 -9.79 -2.09 -18.06
N LYS A 399 -9.77 -2.10 -19.40
CA LYS A 399 -10.83 -1.48 -20.21
C LYS A 399 -12.19 -2.17 -20.07
N ALA A 400 -12.19 -3.50 -20.03
CA ALA A 400 -13.39 -4.34 -20.15
C ALA A 400 -14.00 -4.78 -18.81
N ALA A 401 -13.38 -4.42 -17.67
CA ALA A 401 -13.94 -4.69 -16.35
C ALA A 401 -15.37 -4.12 -16.25
N PRO A 402 -16.39 -4.92 -15.95
CA PRO A 402 -17.73 -4.38 -15.77
C PRO A 402 -17.76 -3.47 -14.54
N PHE A 403 -18.62 -2.46 -14.60
CA PHE A 403 -18.94 -1.62 -13.45
C PHE A 403 -20.28 -0.94 -13.71
N ARG A 404 -21.30 -1.31 -12.94
CA ARG A 404 -22.66 -0.80 -13.09
C ARG A 404 -22.84 0.47 -12.26
N ARG A 405 -22.69 1.64 -12.91
CA ARG A 405 -23.08 2.95 -12.37
C ARG A 405 -23.67 3.83 -13.48
N GLU A 406 -24.45 4.82 -13.07
CA GLU A 406 -25.04 5.81 -14.00
C GLU A 406 -23.95 6.60 -14.74
N GLU A 407 -22.91 7.02 -14.02
CA GLU A 407 -21.77 7.76 -14.59
C GLU A 407 -20.59 6.82 -14.88
N PRO A 408 -19.99 6.88 -16.09
CA PRO A 408 -18.87 6.03 -16.44
C PRO A 408 -17.56 6.49 -15.76
N VAL A 409 -16.83 5.54 -15.18
CA VAL A 409 -15.49 5.79 -14.61
C VAL A 409 -14.44 5.65 -15.71
N ALA A 410 -13.66 6.70 -15.94
CA ALA A 410 -12.52 6.64 -16.86
C ALA A 410 -11.39 5.78 -16.27
N ARG A 411 -10.68 5.00 -17.09
CA ARG A 411 -9.73 4.00 -16.59
C ARG A 411 -8.39 4.06 -17.31
N ALA A 412 -7.32 3.89 -16.55
CA ALA A 412 -5.98 3.76 -17.09
C ALA A 412 -5.16 2.69 -16.38
N LEU A 413 -4.23 2.13 -17.15
CA LEU A 413 -3.14 1.31 -16.73
C LEU A 413 -1.86 2.15 -16.76
N VAL A 414 -1.15 2.13 -15.64
CA VAL A 414 0.20 2.66 -15.48
C VAL A 414 1.14 1.50 -15.22
N LEU A 415 2.24 1.40 -15.98
CA LEU A 415 3.24 0.35 -15.79
C LEU A 415 4.39 0.88 -14.95
N HIS A 416 4.64 0.29 -13.78
CA HIS A 416 5.67 0.76 -12.86
C HIS A 416 6.91 -0.14 -12.85
N PHE A 417 8.08 0.41 -13.10
CA PHE A 417 9.35 -0.29 -12.95
C PHE A 417 9.74 -0.34 -11.47
N ILE A 418 10.24 -1.49 -11.01
CA ILE A 418 10.57 -1.72 -9.61
C ILE A 418 12.06 -1.46 -9.38
N LYS A 419 12.40 -0.54 -8.49
CA LYS A 419 13.76 -0.38 -7.95
C LYS A 419 14.03 -1.48 -6.93
N GLU A 420 15.11 -2.22 -7.12
CA GLU A 420 15.47 -3.36 -6.26
C GLU A 420 16.99 -3.52 -6.17
N THR A 421 17.49 -3.99 -5.04
CA THR A 421 18.92 -4.24 -4.83
C THR A 421 19.41 -5.46 -5.60
N HIS A 422 18.55 -6.44 -5.84
CA HIS A 422 18.87 -7.69 -6.56
C HIS A 422 17.73 -8.06 -7.52
N THR A 423 18.01 -8.22 -8.82
CA THR A 423 17.01 -8.68 -9.82
C THR A 423 16.62 -10.16 -9.71
N SER A 424 17.39 -10.94 -8.96
CA SER A 424 17.14 -12.35 -8.70
C SER A 424 17.69 -12.72 -7.32
N ARG A 425 17.53 -13.99 -6.90
CA ARG A 425 17.80 -14.50 -5.55
C ARG A 425 18.95 -13.79 -4.79
N PRO A 426 18.85 -13.61 -3.45
CA PRO A 426 19.80 -12.84 -2.64
C PRO A 426 21.27 -13.33 -2.67
N ASP A 427 21.53 -14.54 -3.18
CA ASP A 427 22.87 -15.12 -3.32
C ASP A 427 23.69 -14.51 -4.47
N LYS A 428 23.11 -13.61 -5.27
CA LYS A 428 23.81 -12.87 -6.32
C LYS A 428 24.35 -11.53 -5.85
N LEU A 429 25.40 -11.06 -6.51
CA LEU A 429 25.95 -9.71 -6.33
C LEU A 429 24.85 -8.65 -6.49
N PRO A 430 24.87 -7.57 -5.70
CA PRO A 430 23.93 -6.45 -5.86
C PRO A 430 23.95 -5.87 -7.27
N ASN A 431 22.81 -5.31 -7.69
CA ASN A 431 22.66 -4.67 -8.99
C ASN A 431 23.70 -3.56 -9.21
N ALA A 432 24.13 -2.86 -8.16
CA ALA A 432 25.15 -1.81 -8.22
C ALA A 432 26.60 -2.32 -8.33
N ASP A 433 26.89 -3.61 -8.11
CA ASP A 433 28.25 -4.15 -8.12
C ASP A 433 28.77 -4.32 -9.57
N PRO A 434 29.89 -3.70 -9.96
CA PRO A 434 30.39 -3.76 -11.33
C PRO A 434 31.03 -5.11 -11.71
N ARG A 435 31.23 -6.04 -10.78
CA ARG A 435 31.82 -7.36 -11.05
C ARG A 435 30.83 -8.37 -11.66
N GLN A 436 29.64 -7.92 -12.06
CA GLN A 436 28.67 -8.78 -12.72
C GLN A 436 29.23 -9.37 -14.03
N ARG A 437 29.36 -10.70 -14.08
CA ARG A 437 30.07 -11.42 -15.15
C ARG A 437 29.61 -11.10 -16.59
N ALA A 438 28.31 -10.85 -16.79
CA ALA A 438 27.74 -10.68 -18.13
C ALA A 438 27.82 -9.24 -18.67
N HIS A 439 28.02 -8.25 -17.80
CA HIS A 439 27.86 -6.83 -18.14
C HIS A 439 29.07 -5.96 -17.73
N GLY A 440 29.82 -6.38 -16.70
CA GLY A 440 31.06 -5.71 -16.28
C GLY A 440 30.87 -4.26 -15.80
N CYS A 441 29.65 -3.87 -15.41
CA CYS A 441 29.35 -2.53 -14.94
C CYS A 441 28.19 -2.50 -13.93
N ARG A 442 28.11 -1.40 -13.19
CA ARG A 442 27.02 -1.12 -12.26
C ARG A 442 25.70 -1.09 -13.00
N PHE A 443 24.70 -1.74 -12.43
CA PHE A 443 23.32 -1.84 -12.92
C PHE A 443 23.16 -2.48 -14.30
N GLY A 444 24.21 -3.08 -14.88
CA GLY A 444 24.15 -3.59 -16.25
C GLY A 444 23.11 -4.72 -16.43
N SER A 445 23.10 -5.72 -15.54
CA SER A 445 22.11 -6.80 -15.58
C SER A 445 20.70 -6.30 -15.31
N TYR A 446 20.56 -5.35 -14.37
CA TYR A 446 19.28 -4.73 -14.04
C TYR A 446 18.71 -3.98 -15.25
N PHE A 447 19.51 -3.09 -15.84
CA PHE A 447 19.13 -2.31 -17.00
C PHE A 447 18.74 -3.20 -18.18
N HIS A 448 19.53 -4.25 -18.46
CA HIS A 448 19.23 -5.16 -19.56
C HIS A 448 17.92 -5.94 -19.36
N ALA A 449 17.57 -6.31 -18.12
CA ALA A 449 16.29 -6.93 -17.81
C ALA A 449 15.12 -5.95 -18.06
N ARG A 450 15.22 -4.72 -17.55
CA ARG A 450 14.22 -3.66 -17.76
C ARG A 450 14.11 -3.24 -19.24
N GLU A 451 15.19 -3.35 -20.01
CA GLU A 451 15.17 -3.14 -21.45
C GLU A 451 14.25 -4.13 -22.19
N GLN A 452 14.15 -5.38 -21.74
CA GLN A 452 13.21 -6.35 -22.33
C GLN A 452 11.74 -5.94 -22.11
N GLU A 453 11.43 -5.37 -20.96
CA GLU A 453 10.10 -4.81 -20.66
C GLU A 453 9.82 -3.58 -21.55
N VAL A 454 10.81 -2.70 -21.74
CA VAL A 454 10.71 -1.56 -22.67
C VAL A 454 10.43 -2.04 -24.10
N LEU A 455 11.15 -3.05 -24.58
CA LEU A 455 10.94 -3.63 -25.91
C LEU A 455 9.52 -4.22 -26.06
N ALA A 456 8.99 -4.83 -25.01
CA ALA A 456 7.61 -5.33 -24.99
C ALA A 456 6.60 -4.19 -25.08
N ILE A 457 6.81 -3.09 -24.35
CA ILE A 457 5.98 -1.88 -24.40
C ILE A 457 6.04 -1.24 -25.79
N GLU A 458 7.24 -1.01 -26.35
CA GLU A 458 7.42 -0.45 -27.69
C GLU A 458 6.71 -1.32 -28.75
N THR A 459 6.81 -2.65 -28.62
CA THR A 459 6.15 -3.60 -29.52
C THR A 459 4.63 -3.53 -29.41
N VAL A 460 4.07 -3.45 -28.19
CA VAL A 460 2.62 -3.38 -28.02
C VAL A 460 2.05 -2.06 -28.54
N LEU A 461 2.74 -0.94 -28.32
CA LEU A 461 2.31 0.38 -28.81
C LEU A 461 2.29 0.43 -30.33
N ARG A 462 3.31 -0.13 -30.99
CA ARG A 462 3.39 -0.21 -32.45
C ARG A 462 2.34 -1.14 -33.06
N ARG A 463 2.09 -2.31 -32.45
CA ARG A 463 1.13 -3.31 -32.96
C ARG A 463 -0.32 -2.97 -32.63
N HIS A 464 -0.57 -2.28 -31.52
CA HIS A 464 -1.90 -1.95 -31.03
C HIS A 464 -1.97 -0.48 -30.55
N PRO A 465 -1.86 0.52 -31.45
CA PRO A 465 -1.87 1.94 -31.10
C PRO A 465 -3.03 2.38 -30.18
N ARG A 466 -4.23 1.84 -30.42
CA ARG A 466 -5.44 2.15 -29.63
C ARG A 466 -5.32 1.79 -28.15
N LEU A 467 -4.34 0.97 -27.74
CA LEU A 467 -4.08 0.72 -26.33
C LEU A 467 -3.65 2.00 -25.59
N LEU A 468 -3.15 3.03 -26.26
CA LEU A 468 -2.90 4.35 -25.65
C LEU A 468 -4.17 5.04 -25.13
N GLN A 469 -5.36 4.48 -25.32
CA GLN A 469 -6.57 4.92 -24.62
C GLN A 469 -6.60 4.47 -23.15
N VAL A 470 -5.86 3.40 -22.80
CA VAL A 470 -5.88 2.78 -21.47
C VAL A 470 -4.49 2.62 -20.88
N LEU A 471 -3.49 2.16 -21.64
CA LEU A 471 -2.09 2.26 -21.24
C LEU A 471 -1.69 3.73 -21.33
N ARG A 472 -1.65 4.44 -20.19
CA ARG A 472 -1.56 5.91 -20.15
C ARG A 472 -0.33 6.46 -19.43
N GLY A 473 0.37 5.68 -18.63
CA GLY A 473 1.56 6.18 -17.94
C GLY A 473 2.60 5.11 -17.64
N MET A 474 3.83 5.57 -17.39
CA MET A 474 4.89 4.75 -16.80
C MET A 474 5.27 5.31 -15.43
N ASP A 475 5.76 4.43 -14.57
CA ASP A 475 6.22 4.77 -13.23
C ASP A 475 7.54 4.08 -12.88
N VAL A 476 8.23 4.60 -11.87
CA VAL A 476 9.40 3.98 -11.23
C VAL A 476 9.20 4.12 -9.72
N CYS A 477 9.18 3.00 -8.99
CA CYS A 477 8.79 2.97 -7.57
C CYS A 477 9.63 1.97 -6.75
N HIS A 478 9.21 1.74 -5.49
CA HIS A 478 9.79 0.81 -4.52
C HIS A 478 11.03 1.36 -3.80
N LEU A 479 12.10 0.58 -3.63
CA LEU A 479 13.28 0.97 -2.85
C LEU A 479 14.04 2.14 -3.52
N GLU A 480 13.67 3.38 -3.19
CA GLU A 480 14.19 4.58 -3.87
C GLU A 480 15.72 4.66 -3.86
N LEU A 481 16.33 4.20 -2.77
CA LEU A 481 17.77 4.21 -2.53
C LEU A 481 18.54 3.05 -3.20
N ALA A 482 17.86 2.08 -3.82
CA ALA A 482 18.49 0.89 -4.40
C ALA A 482 19.02 1.13 -5.81
N VAL A 483 18.32 1.92 -6.62
CA VAL A 483 18.67 2.20 -8.03
C VAL A 483 18.54 3.70 -8.31
N PRO A 484 19.61 4.37 -8.75
CA PRO A 484 19.58 5.80 -9.02
C PRO A 484 18.77 6.13 -10.27
N THR A 485 18.18 7.32 -10.31
CA THR A 485 17.28 7.79 -11.37
C THR A 485 17.89 7.71 -12.77
N TRP A 486 19.19 7.99 -12.90
CA TRP A 486 19.88 8.01 -14.19
C TRP A 486 19.81 6.67 -14.94
N VAL A 487 19.69 5.54 -14.24
CA VAL A 487 19.57 4.19 -14.86
C VAL A 487 18.31 4.09 -15.72
N PHE A 488 17.25 4.81 -15.36
CA PHE A 488 15.98 4.78 -16.10
C PHE A 488 15.90 5.82 -17.21
N VAL A 489 16.82 6.78 -17.27
CA VAL A 489 16.78 7.87 -18.26
C VAL A 489 16.69 7.33 -19.70
N PRO A 490 17.56 6.40 -20.15
CA PRO A 490 17.49 5.88 -21.52
C PRO A 490 16.21 5.07 -21.77
N LEU A 491 15.76 4.33 -20.75
CA LEU A 491 14.59 3.44 -20.84
C LEU A 491 13.30 4.24 -21.00
N LEU A 492 13.08 5.24 -20.15
CA LEU A 492 11.88 6.06 -20.16
C LEU A 492 11.83 7.01 -21.36
N GLN A 493 12.96 7.56 -21.79
CA GLN A 493 13.03 8.35 -23.03
C GLN A 493 12.59 7.54 -24.24
N ARG A 494 13.04 6.28 -24.36
CA ARG A 494 12.61 5.36 -25.43
C ARG A 494 11.11 5.13 -25.43
N VAL A 495 10.53 4.76 -24.28
CA VAL A 495 9.08 4.54 -24.16
C VAL A 495 8.29 5.81 -24.49
N ARG A 496 8.72 6.96 -23.97
CA ARG A 496 8.08 8.26 -24.22
C ARG A 496 8.10 8.59 -25.71
N GLN A 497 9.26 8.51 -26.36
CA GLN A 497 9.39 8.74 -27.81
C GLN A 497 8.54 7.76 -28.63
N ALA A 498 8.51 6.48 -28.27
CA ALA A 498 7.67 5.49 -28.94
C ALA A 498 6.18 5.86 -28.81
N SER A 499 5.72 6.26 -27.62
CA SER A 499 4.34 6.69 -27.42
C SER A 499 3.99 8.00 -28.15
N ALA A 500 4.91 8.96 -28.20
CA ALA A 500 4.73 10.22 -28.91
C ALA A 500 4.56 10.00 -30.42
N ARG A 501 5.44 9.19 -31.04
CA ARG A 501 5.31 8.82 -32.47
C ARG A 501 3.97 8.16 -32.78
N VAL A 502 3.49 7.27 -31.90
CA VAL A 502 2.18 6.60 -32.07
C VAL A 502 1.03 7.59 -31.90
N ALA A 503 1.14 8.55 -30.97
CA ALA A 503 0.13 9.58 -30.78
C ALA A 503 0.07 10.56 -31.97
N GLU A 504 1.22 11.04 -32.45
CA GLU A 504 1.32 11.93 -33.62
C GLU A 504 0.74 11.29 -34.88
N SER A 505 1.11 10.03 -35.16
CA SER A 505 0.59 9.28 -36.31
C SER A 505 -0.91 8.97 -36.24
N SER A 506 -1.55 9.16 -35.08
CA SER A 506 -3.00 8.97 -34.91
C SER A 506 -3.85 10.15 -35.36
N GLY A 507 -3.24 11.26 -35.81
CA GLY A 507 -3.98 12.45 -36.23
C GLY A 507 -4.73 13.16 -35.09
N GLY A 508 -4.23 13.06 -33.85
CA GLY A 508 -4.81 13.69 -32.66
C GLY A 508 -5.81 12.82 -31.88
N GLY A 509 -6.13 11.62 -32.35
CA GLY A 509 -7.06 10.70 -31.67
C GLY A 509 -6.49 10.01 -30.43
N LEU A 510 -5.16 10.06 -30.23
CA LEU A 510 -4.45 9.48 -29.09
C LEU A 510 -3.47 10.49 -28.51
N ARG A 511 -3.17 10.37 -27.21
CA ARG A 511 -2.14 11.16 -26.53
C ARG A 511 -0.96 10.28 -26.13
N ALA A 512 0.23 10.87 -26.01
CA ALA A 512 1.40 10.19 -25.48
C ALA A 512 1.20 9.76 -24.01
N LEU A 513 2.11 8.92 -23.51
CA LEU A 513 2.12 8.46 -22.13
C LEU A 513 2.62 9.56 -21.19
N GLY A 514 1.98 9.68 -20.03
CA GLY A 514 2.51 10.45 -18.89
C GLY A 514 3.60 9.67 -18.15
N LEU A 515 4.37 10.37 -17.32
CA LEU A 515 5.27 9.78 -16.35
C LEU A 515 4.84 10.19 -14.94
N THR A 516 4.93 9.25 -14.02
CA THR A 516 4.89 9.53 -12.59
C THR A 516 6.10 8.86 -11.97
N LEU A 517 6.93 9.55 -11.18
CA LEU A 517 8.16 8.96 -10.66
C LEU A 517 8.20 9.10 -9.15
N HIS A 518 8.43 8.01 -8.42
CA HIS A 518 8.67 8.10 -6.98
C HIS A 518 10.04 8.73 -6.75
N ALA A 519 10.03 9.83 -6.00
CA ALA A 519 11.25 10.49 -5.57
C ALA A 519 11.01 11.27 -4.27
N GLY A 520 11.94 11.09 -3.33
CA GLY A 520 11.96 11.85 -2.08
C GLY A 520 10.97 11.34 -1.04
N GLU A 521 10.50 10.10 -1.18
CA GLU A 521 9.83 9.37 -0.11
C GLU A 521 10.84 8.84 0.91
N GLU A 522 11.94 8.24 0.42
CA GLU A 522 12.99 7.65 1.24
C GLU A 522 14.33 8.33 0.98
N PHE A 523 14.95 8.84 2.04
CA PHE A 523 16.24 9.52 1.98
C PHE A 523 16.97 9.43 3.31
N ARG A 524 18.30 9.39 3.26
CA ARG A 524 19.15 9.41 4.46
C ARG A 524 19.31 10.84 4.94
N ARG A 525 19.63 11.76 4.01
CA ARG A 525 19.72 13.19 4.27
C ARG A 525 18.65 13.95 3.50
N LEU A 526 18.17 15.06 4.07
CA LEU A 526 17.17 15.88 3.36
C LEU A 526 17.69 16.42 2.02
N SER A 527 19.00 16.69 1.90
CA SER A 527 19.64 17.09 0.63
C SER A 527 19.52 16.02 -0.46
N GLU A 528 19.68 14.74 -0.09
CA GLU A 528 19.58 13.58 -0.98
C GLU A 528 18.15 13.46 -1.52
N GLY A 529 17.14 13.54 -0.63
CA GLY A 529 15.74 13.52 -1.04
C GLY A 529 15.35 14.67 -1.97
N LEU A 530 15.84 15.89 -1.70
CA LEU A 530 15.61 17.05 -2.57
C LEU A 530 16.33 16.93 -3.92
N ARG A 531 17.55 16.38 -3.94
CA ARG A 531 18.26 16.07 -5.19
C ARG A 531 17.50 15.02 -6.00
N HIS A 532 17.03 13.93 -5.37
CA HIS A 532 16.26 12.89 -6.06
C HIS A 532 14.97 13.43 -6.67
N ILE A 533 14.29 14.39 -6.03
CA ILE A 533 13.13 15.10 -6.60
C ILE A 533 13.52 15.94 -7.83
N HIS A 534 14.70 16.55 -7.80
CA HIS A 534 15.19 17.38 -8.91
C HIS A 534 15.69 16.59 -10.11
N GLU A 535 16.32 15.43 -9.89
CA GLU A 535 16.98 14.65 -10.94
C GLU A 535 16.08 14.30 -12.14
N PRO A 536 14.82 13.88 -11.96
CA PRO A 536 13.91 13.70 -13.08
C PRO A 536 13.66 14.98 -13.91
N VAL A 537 13.74 16.16 -13.31
CA VAL A 537 13.66 17.44 -14.02
C VAL A 537 14.99 17.75 -14.71
N GLU A 538 16.11 17.59 -14.00
CA GLU A 538 17.47 17.79 -14.53
C GLU A 538 17.76 16.93 -15.76
N PHE A 539 17.32 15.67 -15.75
CA PHE A 539 17.48 14.73 -16.86
C PHE A 539 16.36 14.80 -17.90
N GLN A 540 15.49 15.82 -17.82
CA GLN A 540 14.38 16.05 -18.75
C GLN A 540 13.45 14.84 -18.90
N LEU A 541 13.31 14.06 -17.82
CA LEU A 541 12.34 12.99 -17.76
C LEU A 541 10.94 13.55 -17.53
N LEU A 542 10.76 14.41 -16.53
CA LEU A 542 9.47 15.01 -16.24
C LEU A 542 9.17 16.18 -17.18
N GLN A 543 7.94 16.21 -17.67
CA GLN A 543 7.39 17.24 -18.55
C GLN A 543 6.07 17.77 -17.97
N ARG A 544 5.52 18.79 -18.63
CA ARG A 544 4.25 19.39 -18.22
C ARG A 544 3.13 18.33 -18.10
N GLY A 545 2.48 18.29 -16.95
CA GLY A 545 1.38 17.35 -16.65
C GLY A 545 1.82 15.97 -16.16
N ASP A 546 3.13 15.73 -15.99
CA ASP A 546 3.63 14.56 -15.28
C ASP A 546 3.47 14.69 -13.76
N ARG A 547 3.78 13.61 -13.04
CA ARG A 547 3.57 13.53 -11.59
C ARG A 547 4.82 13.05 -10.85
N LEU A 548 4.85 13.28 -9.55
CA LEU A 548 5.86 12.75 -8.63
C LEU A 548 5.18 12.00 -7.48
N GLY A 549 5.63 10.79 -7.19
CA GLY A 549 5.16 9.99 -6.06
C GLY A 549 5.73 10.52 -4.74
N HIS A 550 4.86 10.74 -3.76
CA HIS A 550 5.10 11.15 -2.36
C HIS A 550 5.80 12.50 -2.15
N ALA A 551 7.04 12.65 -2.62
CA ALA A 551 7.87 13.84 -2.45
C ALA A 551 7.92 14.38 -1.00
N LEU A 552 7.99 13.49 0.01
CA LEU A 552 8.00 13.86 1.43
C LEU A 552 9.11 14.86 1.77
N ALA A 553 10.30 14.68 1.18
CA ALA A 553 11.44 15.59 1.33
C ALA A 553 11.09 17.06 1.03
N LEU A 554 10.20 17.32 0.07
CA LEU A 554 9.80 18.67 -0.34
C LEU A 554 8.95 19.41 0.71
N GLY A 555 8.29 18.67 1.60
CA GLY A 555 7.45 19.22 2.66
C GLY A 555 7.98 19.04 4.09
N THR A 556 9.07 18.28 4.26
CA THR A 556 9.77 18.14 5.54
C THR A 556 10.33 19.49 6.02
N LYS A 557 10.18 19.81 7.31
CA LYS A 557 10.67 21.07 7.90
C LYS A 557 12.19 21.03 8.11
N PRO A 558 13.01 21.81 7.36
CA PRO A 558 14.47 21.64 7.39
C PRO A 558 15.12 21.84 8.76
N ARG A 559 14.70 22.87 9.52
CA ARG A 559 15.25 23.14 10.86
C ARG A 559 14.99 22.02 11.86
N ALA A 560 13.78 21.45 11.84
CA ALA A 560 13.42 20.33 12.70
C ALA A 560 14.25 19.10 12.32
N TRP A 561 14.32 18.79 11.02
CA TRP A 561 15.11 17.68 10.52
C TRP A 561 16.59 17.79 10.91
N CYS A 562 17.22 18.96 10.71
CA CYS A 562 18.61 19.21 11.08
C CYS A 562 18.88 19.07 12.58
N ARG A 563 17.94 19.50 13.43
CA ARG A 563 18.04 19.35 14.89
C ARG A 563 17.95 17.89 15.32
N ASP A 564 17.02 17.16 14.72
CA ASP A 564 16.71 15.78 15.12
C ASP A 564 17.71 14.77 14.49
N ASN A 565 18.47 15.18 13.47
CA ASN A 565 19.43 14.35 12.72
C ASN A 565 20.82 15.00 12.65
N ALA A 566 21.45 15.29 13.80
CA ALA A 566 22.73 16.01 13.85
C ALA A 566 23.89 15.31 13.11
N VAL A 567 23.87 13.97 13.06
CA VAL A 567 24.85 13.15 12.35
C VAL A 567 24.13 12.04 11.60
N VAL A 568 24.40 11.90 10.30
CA VAL A 568 23.73 10.93 9.44
C VAL A 568 24.76 10.09 8.67
N PRO A 569 24.67 8.74 8.70
CA PRO A 569 25.47 7.89 7.84
C PRO A 569 24.99 7.97 6.37
N GLN A 570 25.91 8.23 5.45
CA GLN A 570 25.61 8.24 4.01
C GLN A 570 26.79 7.64 3.21
N PRO A 571 26.55 6.88 2.13
CA PRO A 571 27.63 6.47 1.22
C PRO A 571 28.38 7.70 0.68
N LYS A 572 29.72 7.64 0.65
CA LYS A 572 30.57 8.73 0.15
C LYS A 572 30.18 9.20 -1.26
N GLU A 573 29.78 8.26 -2.13
CA GLU A 573 29.37 8.62 -3.50
C GLU A 573 28.05 9.40 -3.55
N GLU A 574 27.08 9.10 -2.68
CA GLU A 574 25.83 9.85 -2.58
C GLU A 574 26.08 11.23 -1.95
N HIS A 575 26.97 11.31 -0.95
CA HIS A 575 27.37 12.59 -0.39
C HIS A 575 28.08 13.46 -1.44
N LEU A 576 28.99 12.87 -2.22
CA LEU A 576 29.64 13.59 -3.31
C LEU A 576 28.61 14.10 -4.32
N ASP A 577 27.65 13.27 -4.73
CA ASP A 577 26.60 13.67 -5.68
C ASP A 577 25.71 14.79 -5.14
N ASP A 578 25.35 14.79 -3.86
CA ASP A 578 24.63 15.88 -3.20
C ASP A 578 25.41 17.20 -3.30
N LEU A 579 26.72 17.18 -3.02
CA LEU A 579 27.58 18.36 -3.06
C LEU A 579 27.81 18.88 -4.48
N LEU A 580 28.06 17.97 -5.44
CA LEU A 580 28.23 18.33 -6.85
C LEU A 580 26.95 18.93 -7.42
N TRP A 581 25.80 18.35 -7.08
CA TRP A 581 24.49 18.90 -7.43
C TRP A 581 24.28 20.28 -6.84
N GLU A 582 24.60 20.49 -5.55
CA GLU A 582 24.51 21.82 -4.94
C GLU A 582 25.40 22.85 -5.68
N LEU A 583 26.66 22.49 -6.00
CA LEU A 583 27.56 23.36 -6.77
C LEU A 583 27.01 23.68 -8.16
N ASP A 584 26.34 22.72 -8.81
CA ASP A 584 25.65 22.95 -10.07
C ASP A 584 24.54 23.98 -9.92
N ARG A 585 23.64 23.82 -8.94
CA ARG A 585 22.51 24.74 -8.73
C ARG A 585 22.98 26.15 -8.39
N VAL A 586 23.99 26.28 -7.53
CA VAL A 586 24.60 27.58 -7.20
C VAL A 586 25.21 28.24 -8.43
N ALA A 587 25.84 27.48 -9.33
CA ALA A 587 26.43 28.03 -10.54
C ALA A 587 25.41 28.48 -11.61
N HIS A 588 24.14 28.05 -11.50
CA HIS A 588 23.04 28.49 -12.38
C HIS A 588 22.25 29.65 -11.77
N ASP A 589 22.69 30.19 -10.63
CA ASP A 589 21.95 31.20 -9.85
C ASP A 589 20.54 30.74 -9.42
N ASP A 590 20.33 29.42 -9.32
CA ASP A 590 19.05 28.81 -8.92
C ASP A 590 18.67 29.21 -7.48
N TRP A 591 19.66 29.44 -6.60
CA TRP A 591 19.47 30.05 -5.28
C TRP A 591 20.72 30.71 -4.71
N LEU A 592 20.52 31.61 -3.75
CA LEU A 592 21.61 32.27 -3.01
C LEU A 592 22.22 31.34 -1.95
N THR A 593 23.51 31.09 -2.06
CA THR A 593 24.27 30.28 -1.09
C THR A 593 24.52 31.05 0.21
N PRO A 594 24.29 30.44 1.39
CA PRO A 594 24.73 31.01 2.67
C PRO A 594 26.23 31.33 2.69
N ARG A 595 26.63 32.41 3.38
CA ARG A 595 28.06 32.79 3.51
C ARG A 595 28.90 31.64 4.05
N GLY A 596 30.08 31.43 3.48
CA GLY A 596 31.02 30.36 3.86
C GLY A 596 30.68 28.96 3.35
N ARG A 597 29.43 28.69 2.94
CA ARG A 597 29.00 27.35 2.50
C ARG A 597 29.67 26.91 1.20
N ALA A 598 29.84 27.81 0.23
CA ALA A 598 30.48 27.47 -1.04
C ALA A 598 31.92 26.93 -0.86
N ARG A 599 32.65 27.44 0.14
CA ARG A 599 33.99 26.94 0.47
C ARG A 599 33.92 25.53 1.04
N TYR A 600 33.06 25.32 2.04
CA TYR A 600 32.84 24.02 2.66
C TYR A 600 32.45 22.95 1.63
N VAL A 601 31.48 23.24 0.77
CA VAL A 601 31.00 22.30 -0.25
C VAL A 601 32.10 21.93 -1.24
N LYS A 602 32.91 22.90 -1.69
CA LYS A 602 34.07 22.64 -2.57
C LYS A 602 35.13 21.78 -1.87
N GLU A 603 35.50 22.11 -0.64
CA GLU A 603 36.50 21.36 0.13
C GLU A 603 36.06 19.90 0.35
N GLN A 604 34.80 19.69 0.73
CA GLN A 604 34.25 18.33 0.91
C GLN A 604 34.14 17.56 -0.41
N ALA A 605 33.67 18.19 -1.48
CA ALA A 605 33.56 17.53 -2.79
C ALA A 605 34.94 17.15 -3.35
N THR A 606 35.96 18.00 -3.19
CA THR A 606 37.34 17.67 -3.59
C THR A 606 37.90 16.51 -2.77
N ARG A 607 37.70 16.53 -1.44
CA ARG A 607 38.12 15.42 -0.57
C ARG A 607 37.48 14.10 -1.01
N LEU A 608 36.16 14.07 -1.17
CA LEU A 608 35.42 12.86 -1.53
C LEU A 608 35.77 12.37 -2.93
N GLY A 609 35.92 13.28 -3.89
CA GLY A 609 36.42 12.94 -5.23
C GLY A 609 37.78 12.26 -5.16
N ALA A 610 38.72 12.80 -4.38
CA ALA A 610 40.05 12.21 -4.22
C ALA A 610 40.01 10.83 -3.55
N GLU A 611 39.22 10.67 -2.48
CA GLU A 611 39.05 9.40 -1.79
C GLU A 611 38.41 8.34 -2.70
N ILE A 612 37.34 8.68 -3.42
CA ILE A 612 36.58 7.73 -4.24
C ILE A 612 37.39 7.30 -5.47
N TYR A 613 38.04 8.24 -6.17
CA TYR A 613 38.75 7.96 -7.42
C TYR A 613 40.24 7.63 -7.23
N GLY A 614 40.76 7.70 -6.01
CA GLY A 614 42.14 7.28 -5.68
C GLY A 614 43.22 8.25 -6.18
N GLY A 615 42.93 9.54 -6.24
CA GLY A 615 43.84 10.57 -6.73
C GLY A 615 43.16 11.92 -6.93
N SER A 616 43.95 12.98 -7.16
CA SER A 616 43.41 14.33 -7.37
C SER A 616 42.46 14.36 -8.58
N THR A 617 41.26 14.90 -8.39
CA THR A 617 40.24 15.07 -9.42
C THR A 617 39.78 16.52 -9.44
N ALA A 618 39.65 17.11 -10.62
CA ALA A 618 39.15 18.48 -10.73
C ALA A 618 37.63 18.50 -10.47
N LEU A 619 37.16 19.48 -9.69
CA LEU A 619 35.73 19.62 -9.37
C LEU A 619 34.86 19.78 -10.62
N VAL A 620 35.36 20.46 -11.65
CA VAL A 620 34.65 20.61 -12.93
C VAL A 620 34.43 19.26 -13.62
N ASP A 621 35.45 18.39 -13.57
CA ASP A 621 35.37 17.07 -14.21
C ASP A 621 34.41 16.15 -13.46
N LEU A 622 34.40 16.20 -12.13
CA LEU A 622 33.44 15.45 -11.30
C LEU A 622 32.00 15.89 -11.56
N ARG A 623 31.74 17.21 -11.65
CA ARG A 623 30.41 17.74 -11.97
C ARG A 623 29.94 17.27 -13.35
N GLN A 624 30.81 17.34 -14.35
CA GLN A 624 30.46 16.91 -15.70
C GLN A 624 30.30 15.38 -15.78
N ALA A 625 31.14 14.60 -15.09
CA ALA A 625 31.02 13.15 -15.00
C ALA A 625 29.68 12.72 -14.38
N ARG A 626 29.22 13.41 -13.32
CA ARG A 626 27.87 13.19 -12.75
C ARG A 626 26.78 13.34 -13.80
N LYS A 627 26.82 14.40 -14.61
CA LYS A 627 25.82 14.68 -15.65
C LYS A 627 25.87 13.64 -16.78
N LEU A 628 27.06 13.21 -17.20
CA LEU A 628 27.22 12.18 -18.24
C LEU A 628 26.54 10.86 -17.87
N ARG A 629 26.43 10.51 -16.58
CA ARG A 629 25.68 9.31 -16.16
C ARG A 629 24.19 9.38 -16.52
N GLY A 630 23.61 10.59 -16.56
CA GLY A 630 22.22 10.83 -16.97
C GLY A 630 22.06 11.12 -18.47
N ASP A 631 23.14 11.08 -19.26
CA ASP A 631 23.09 11.36 -20.69
C ASP A 631 22.94 10.06 -21.50
N ALA A 632 21.78 9.88 -22.15
CA ALA A 632 21.48 8.68 -22.92
C ALA A 632 22.40 8.50 -24.13
N TYR A 633 22.89 9.58 -24.75
CA TYR A 633 23.81 9.52 -25.89
C TYR A 633 25.21 9.07 -25.44
N PHE A 634 25.70 9.60 -24.32
CA PHE A 634 26.95 9.14 -23.71
C PHE A 634 26.86 7.65 -23.37
N LEU A 635 25.84 7.23 -22.62
CA LEU A 635 25.65 5.83 -22.20
C LEU A 635 25.58 4.88 -23.41
N ALA A 636 24.84 5.26 -24.45
CA ALA A 636 24.77 4.48 -25.69
C ALA A 636 26.14 4.39 -26.39
N THR A 637 26.89 5.50 -26.45
CA THR A 637 28.19 5.56 -27.12
C THR A 637 29.24 4.69 -26.44
N VAL A 638 29.31 4.70 -25.10
CA VAL A 638 30.23 3.83 -24.36
C VAL A 638 29.77 2.37 -24.32
N GLY A 639 28.60 2.07 -24.90
CA GLY A 639 28.06 0.72 -25.05
C GLY A 639 27.44 0.16 -23.78
N TYR A 640 26.95 0.99 -22.87
CA TYR A 640 26.18 0.55 -21.70
C TYR A 640 24.92 -0.22 -22.16
N PRO A 641 24.54 -1.36 -21.54
CA PRO A 641 25.08 -1.96 -20.30
C PRO A 641 26.19 -3.00 -20.50
N PHE A 642 26.85 -3.07 -21.67
CA PHE A 642 27.90 -4.06 -21.95
C PHE A 642 29.31 -3.46 -21.95
N MET A 643 29.43 -2.13 -21.85
CA MET A 643 30.69 -1.37 -21.82
C MET A 643 31.63 -1.74 -22.99
N ARG A 644 31.12 -1.68 -24.22
CA ARG A 644 31.80 -2.21 -25.42
C ARG A 644 33.16 -1.54 -25.72
N SER A 645 33.39 -0.30 -25.29
CA SER A 645 34.71 0.33 -25.39
C SER A 645 34.87 1.49 -24.40
N HIS A 646 35.80 1.33 -23.45
CA HIS A 646 36.17 2.39 -22.51
C HIS A 646 36.92 3.55 -23.21
N GLU A 647 37.61 3.24 -24.32
CA GLU A 647 38.37 4.22 -25.10
C GLU A 647 37.48 5.31 -25.71
N LEU A 648 36.21 5.01 -26.01
CA LEU A 648 35.27 5.99 -26.55
C LEU A 648 34.98 7.13 -25.57
N ALA A 649 35.13 6.90 -24.27
CA ALA A 649 34.91 7.93 -23.26
C ALA A 649 35.93 9.08 -23.36
N LYS A 650 37.10 8.85 -23.99
CA LYS A 650 38.14 9.89 -24.20
C LYS A 650 37.65 11.06 -25.04
N GLN A 651 36.59 10.88 -25.83
CA GLN A 651 35.95 11.97 -26.57
C GLN A 651 35.38 13.06 -25.65
N TRP A 652 35.06 12.72 -24.40
CA TRP A 652 34.60 13.64 -23.36
C TRP A 652 35.72 14.07 -22.40
N GLY A 653 36.98 13.70 -22.68
CA GLY A 653 38.12 14.01 -21.82
C GLY A 653 38.04 13.38 -20.42
N PRO A 654 38.67 14.00 -19.41
CA PRO A 654 38.64 13.51 -18.03
C PRO A 654 37.24 13.24 -17.45
N PRO A 655 36.20 14.06 -17.72
CA PRO A 655 34.83 13.74 -17.29
C PRO A 655 34.31 12.38 -17.77
N GLY A 656 34.55 12.03 -19.04
CA GLY A 656 34.12 10.76 -19.62
C GLY A 656 34.81 9.58 -18.95
N GLU A 657 36.12 9.70 -18.71
CA GLU A 657 36.91 8.68 -18.02
C GLU A 657 36.42 8.47 -16.58
N LEU A 658 36.13 9.55 -15.84
CA LEU A 658 35.57 9.46 -14.48
C LEU A 658 34.19 8.80 -14.49
N ALA A 659 33.32 9.12 -15.45
CA ALA A 659 32.00 8.50 -15.57
C ALA A 659 32.10 7.00 -15.88
N VAL A 660 32.98 6.57 -16.79
CA VAL A 660 33.22 5.14 -17.05
C VAL A 660 33.81 4.44 -15.83
N ARG A 661 34.78 5.05 -15.14
CA ARG A 661 35.33 4.49 -13.89
C ARG A 661 34.26 4.31 -12.83
N TYR A 662 33.34 5.27 -12.65
CA TYR A 662 32.19 5.08 -11.78
C TYR A 662 31.38 3.83 -12.17
N LEU A 663 31.13 3.63 -13.46
CA LEU A 663 30.33 2.51 -13.98
C LEU A 663 31.04 1.15 -13.88
N SER A 664 32.36 1.06 -14.02
CA SER A 664 33.05 -0.24 -14.20
C SER A 664 34.15 -0.55 -13.18
N ASP A 665 34.71 0.45 -12.48
CA ASP A 665 35.85 0.25 -11.58
C ASP A 665 35.37 -0.23 -10.19
N PHE A 666 35.71 -1.48 -9.85
CA PHE A 666 35.34 -2.08 -8.56
C PHE A 666 35.95 -1.37 -7.35
N ALA A 667 37.14 -0.78 -7.49
CA ALA A 667 37.79 -0.06 -6.40
C ALA A 667 37.08 1.29 -6.16
N VAL A 668 36.65 1.97 -7.22
CA VAL A 668 35.80 3.18 -7.14
C VAL A 668 34.46 2.84 -6.49
N TYR A 669 33.82 1.74 -6.89
CA TYR A 669 32.61 1.22 -6.24
C TYR A 669 32.80 0.97 -4.75
N THR A 670 33.82 0.22 -4.38
CA THR A 670 34.06 -0.13 -2.96
C THR A 670 34.29 1.12 -2.12
N ARG A 671 35.09 2.08 -2.59
CA ARG A 671 35.34 3.34 -1.87
C ARG A 671 34.11 4.25 -1.83
N GLY A 672 33.34 4.33 -2.91
CA GLY A 672 32.11 5.11 -2.99
C GLY A 672 31.00 4.60 -2.07
N ARG A 673 30.88 3.28 -1.92
CA ARG A 673 29.89 2.63 -1.05
C ARG A 673 30.22 2.67 0.44
N GLN A 674 31.45 3.04 0.82
CA GLN A 674 31.79 3.20 2.23
C GLN A 674 30.92 4.30 2.85
N PRO A 675 30.22 4.03 3.96
CA PRO A 675 29.49 5.07 4.66
C PRO A 675 30.47 6.02 5.34
N GLU A 676 30.17 7.31 5.33
CA GLU A 676 30.77 8.30 6.21
C GLU A 676 29.70 8.91 7.12
N LEU A 677 30.11 9.39 8.29
CA LEU A 677 29.24 10.11 9.21
C LEU A 677 29.24 11.59 8.83
N VAL A 678 28.16 12.05 8.21
CA VAL A 678 28.03 13.46 7.85
C VAL A 678 27.40 14.23 9.00
N THR A 679 28.15 15.20 9.52
CA THR A 679 27.64 16.13 10.54
C THR A 679 26.89 17.27 9.87
N VAL A 680 25.70 17.61 10.36
CA VAL A 680 24.92 18.74 9.88
C VAL A 680 25.71 20.03 10.06
N HIS A 681 25.95 20.74 8.95
CA HIS A 681 26.64 22.01 8.96
C HIS A 681 25.68 23.14 9.41
N PRO A 682 26.15 24.17 10.14
CA PRO A 682 25.29 25.27 10.61
C PRO A 682 24.48 26.00 9.52
N THR A 683 24.91 25.90 8.25
CA THR A 683 24.21 26.51 7.11
C THR A 683 23.26 25.56 6.37
N ASP A 684 23.16 24.28 6.76
CA ASP A 684 22.33 23.29 6.06
C ASP A 684 20.86 23.66 6.10
N ALA A 685 20.31 24.02 7.25
CA ALA A 685 18.89 24.37 7.36
C ALA A 685 18.52 25.53 6.41
N ALA A 686 19.37 26.55 6.32
CA ALA A 686 19.18 27.67 5.42
C ALA A 686 19.31 27.27 3.94
N MET A 687 20.27 26.41 3.59
CA MET A 687 20.38 25.87 2.23
C MET A 687 19.13 25.07 1.87
N LEU A 688 18.71 24.14 2.73
CA LEU A 688 17.57 23.25 2.48
C LEU A 688 16.27 24.04 2.31
N GLU A 689 16.05 25.10 3.09
CA GLU A 689 14.91 26.01 2.92
C GLU A 689 14.91 26.68 1.53
N ARG A 690 16.09 27.11 1.04
CA ARG A 690 16.24 27.73 -0.31
C ARG A 690 16.04 26.72 -1.42
N THR A 691 16.61 25.52 -1.26
CA THR A 691 16.44 24.41 -2.18
C THR A 691 14.97 24.01 -2.32
N GLN A 692 14.23 23.91 -1.21
CA GLN A 692 12.79 23.63 -1.24
C GLN A 692 12.02 24.74 -1.97
N GLN A 693 12.37 26.01 -1.77
CA GLN A 693 11.74 27.12 -2.48
C GLN A 693 11.98 27.01 -4.00
N PHE A 694 13.23 26.81 -4.41
CA PHE A 694 13.60 26.60 -5.81
C PHE A 694 12.81 25.43 -6.43
N LEU A 695 12.85 24.25 -5.80
CA LEU A 695 12.17 23.06 -6.34
C LEU A 695 10.66 23.26 -6.44
N ARG A 696 10.04 23.92 -5.47
CA ARG A 696 8.61 24.26 -5.55
C ARG A 696 8.31 25.17 -6.73
N SER A 697 9.12 26.21 -6.95
CA SER A 697 8.96 27.09 -8.10
C SER A 697 9.13 26.34 -9.43
N THR A 698 10.15 25.48 -9.54
CA THR A 698 10.41 24.67 -10.73
C THR A 698 9.28 23.69 -11.03
N LEU A 699 8.83 22.92 -10.02
CA LEU A 699 7.75 21.95 -10.18
C LEU A 699 6.41 22.62 -10.48
N ALA A 700 6.12 23.76 -9.84
CA ALA A 700 4.90 24.53 -10.14
C ALA A 700 4.90 25.07 -11.58
N ALA A 701 6.03 25.58 -12.06
CA ALA A 701 6.16 26.08 -13.43
C ALA A 701 6.00 24.96 -14.48
N LEU A 702 6.41 23.75 -14.14
CA LEU A 702 6.19 22.55 -14.95
C LEU A 702 4.81 21.92 -14.73
N GLU A 703 3.94 22.49 -13.90
CA GLU A 703 2.63 21.90 -13.53
C GLU A 703 2.73 20.43 -13.07
N ILE A 704 3.81 20.08 -12.37
CA ILE A 704 3.98 18.75 -11.80
C ILE A 704 3.08 18.61 -10.58
N THR A 705 2.29 17.54 -10.55
CA THR A 705 1.44 17.21 -9.39
C THR A 705 2.14 16.20 -8.50
N ILE A 706 2.09 16.42 -7.18
CA ILE A 706 2.55 15.44 -6.21
C ILE A 706 1.41 14.47 -5.90
N GLU A 707 1.66 13.17 -6.03
CA GLU A 707 0.77 12.13 -5.55
C GLU A 707 1.08 11.88 -4.07
N ALA A 708 0.12 12.15 -3.20
CA ALA A 708 0.26 11.96 -1.76
C ALA A 708 -0.58 10.75 -1.31
N ASN A 709 0.05 9.89 -0.50
CA ASN A 709 -0.57 8.70 0.07
C ASN A 709 -0.48 8.78 1.61
N PRO A 710 -1.30 9.63 2.27
CA PRO A 710 -1.10 9.99 3.68
C PRO A 710 -1.07 8.80 4.64
N THR A 711 -1.98 7.84 4.53
CA THR A 711 -1.99 6.70 5.45
C THR A 711 -0.83 5.73 5.19
N SER A 712 -0.35 5.64 3.94
CA SER A 712 0.89 4.95 3.58
C SER A 712 2.08 5.61 4.28
N ASN A 713 2.22 6.93 4.14
CA ASN A 713 3.31 7.68 4.77
C ASN A 713 3.25 7.67 6.30
N MET A 714 2.05 7.55 6.89
CA MET A 714 1.88 7.35 8.33
C MET A 714 2.48 6.03 8.83
N LEU A 715 2.30 4.95 8.08
CA LEU A 715 2.75 3.62 8.50
C LEU A 715 4.18 3.32 8.06
N ILE A 716 4.57 3.72 6.86
CA ILE A 716 5.88 3.44 6.27
C ILE A 716 6.90 4.50 6.68
N GLY A 717 6.57 5.78 6.54
CA GLY A 717 7.46 6.90 6.83
C GLY A 717 7.37 7.42 8.27
N GLU A 718 6.52 6.81 9.11
CA GLU A 718 6.21 7.24 10.49
C GLU A 718 5.76 8.71 10.57
N VAL A 719 5.15 9.22 9.51
CA VAL A 719 4.69 10.61 9.41
C VAL A 719 3.31 10.74 10.05
N ALA A 720 3.21 11.42 11.18
CA ALA A 720 1.91 11.71 11.79
C ALA A 720 1.00 12.48 10.80
N LEU A 721 -0.23 12.00 10.60
CA LEU A 721 -1.19 12.60 9.65
C LEU A 721 -1.43 14.09 9.94
N GLU A 722 -1.57 14.45 11.21
CA GLU A 722 -1.73 15.84 11.70
C GLU A 722 -0.58 16.78 11.28
N HIS A 723 0.61 16.23 11.03
CA HIS A 723 1.82 16.96 10.62
C HIS A 723 2.28 16.60 9.21
N HIS A 724 1.39 16.01 8.40
CA HIS A 724 1.76 15.47 7.11
C HIS A 724 2.34 16.56 6.16
N PRO A 725 3.47 16.30 5.46
CA PRO A 725 4.12 17.24 4.56
C PRO A 725 3.22 17.87 3.49
N ILE A 726 2.11 17.21 3.13
CA ILE A 726 1.08 17.73 2.21
C ILE A 726 0.59 19.13 2.58
N PHE A 727 0.41 19.43 3.87
CA PHE A 727 -0.08 20.73 4.32
C PHE A 727 0.94 21.85 4.12
N SER A 728 2.21 21.50 3.90
CA SER A 728 3.23 22.47 3.51
C SER A 728 3.28 22.70 2.00
N LEU A 729 2.90 21.70 1.20
CA LEU A 729 2.89 21.75 -0.26
C LEU A 729 1.64 22.46 -0.77
N GLN A 730 0.50 22.15 -0.17
CA GLN A 730 -0.79 22.78 -0.42
C GLN A 730 -1.30 23.40 0.89
N PRO A 731 -0.90 24.64 1.21
CA PRO A 731 -1.22 25.27 2.48
C PRO A 731 -2.72 25.48 2.69
N LEU A 732 -3.11 25.47 3.96
CA LEU A 732 -4.46 25.83 4.38
C LEU A 732 -4.77 27.31 4.06
N PRO A 733 -6.05 27.68 3.91
CA PRO A 733 -6.44 29.08 3.76
C PRO A 733 -5.79 29.97 4.83
N GLY A 734 -5.22 31.11 4.43
CA GLY A 734 -4.52 32.03 5.34
C GLY A 734 -3.16 31.54 5.88
N LYS A 735 -2.72 30.30 5.60
CA LYS A 735 -1.42 29.75 6.03
C LYS A 735 -0.36 29.73 4.93
N ALA A 736 -0.68 30.24 3.73
CA ALA A 736 0.26 30.37 2.64
C ALA A 736 1.41 31.33 3.03
N ARG A 737 2.65 30.92 2.80
CA ARG A 737 3.82 31.78 3.03
C ARG A 737 4.09 32.63 1.79
N LYS A 738 4.27 33.94 1.98
CA LYS A 738 4.61 34.86 0.89
C LYS A 738 5.91 34.40 0.20
N GLY A 739 5.88 34.32 -1.13
CA GLY A 739 7.04 33.92 -1.94
C GLY A 739 7.31 32.41 -2.00
N VAL A 740 6.42 31.56 -1.46
CA VAL A 740 6.52 30.09 -1.57
C VAL A 740 5.40 29.59 -2.46
N SER A 741 5.76 28.97 -3.59
CA SER A 741 4.78 28.37 -4.52
C SER A 741 4.06 27.18 -3.87
N SER A 742 2.74 27.13 -4.03
CA SER A 742 1.96 25.93 -3.75
C SER A 742 2.11 24.93 -4.89
N ILE A 743 2.15 23.65 -4.56
CA ILE A 743 2.19 22.57 -5.55
C ILE A 743 0.83 21.88 -5.59
N ALA A 744 0.39 21.50 -6.79
CA ALA A 744 -0.80 20.68 -6.94
C ALA A 744 -0.57 19.31 -6.29
N VAL A 745 -1.60 18.80 -5.61
CA VAL A 745 -1.56 17.47 -4.99
C VAL A 745 -2.75 16.64 -5.47
N ALA A 746 -2.51 15.35 -5.66
CA ALA A 746 -3.52 14.32 -5.89
C ALA A 746 -3.41 13.27 -4.78
N LEU A 747 -4.54 12.79 -4.26
CA LEU A 747 -4.53 11.70 -3.27
C LEU A 747 -4.61 10.35 -3.96
N GLY A 748 -3.93 9.36 -3.37
CA GLY A 748 -4.13 7.96 -3.70
C GLY A 748 -4.13 7.09 -2.46
N SER A 749 -4.68 5.88 -2.62
CA SER A 749 -4.80 4.90 -1.54
C SER A 749 -3.66 3.89 -1.51
N ASP A 750 -2.75 3.94 -2.50
CA ASP A 750 -1.53 3.15 -2.57
C ASP A 750 -1.79 1.63 -2.58
N ASP A 751 -1.71 0.97 -1.42
CA ASP A 751 -1.94 -0.46 -1.19
C ASP A 751 -3.10 -0.74 -0.22
N PRO A 752 -4.36 -0.64 -0.67
CA PRO A 752 -5.57 -0.69 0.16
C PRO A 752 -5.66 -1.83 1.16
N VAL A 753 -5.31 -3.06 0.77
CA VAL A 753 -5.37 -4.21 1.69
C VAL A 753 -4.30 -4.11 2.78
N THR A 754 -3.07 -3.73 2.42
CA THR A 754 -1.95 -3.59 3.36
C THR A 754 -2.17 -2.43 4.32
N LEU A 755 -2.82 -1.38 3.84
CA LEU A 755 -3.05 -0.14 4.57
C LEU A 755 -4.46 -0.06 5.18
N ALA A 756 -5.32 -1.07 5.01
CA ALA A 756 -6.70 -1.07 5.47
C ALA A 756 -7.44 0.25 5.19
N THR A 757 -7.42 0.69 3.93
CA THR A 757 -7.93 2.01 3.48
C THR A 757 -8.55 1.93 2.08
N SER A 758 -9.13 3.04 1.63
CA SER A 758 -9.66 3.27 0.27
C SER A 758 -9.54 4.76 -0.08
N LEU A 759 -9.76 5.16 -1.34
CA LEU A 759 -9.67 6.58 -1.69
C LEU A 759 -10.62 7.47 -0.86
N PRO A 760 -11.91 7.14 -0.67
CA PRO A 760 -12.79 7.92 0.21
C PRO A 760 -12.27 8.01 1.64
N ASP A 761 -11.64 6.95 2.15
CA ASP A 761 -11.06 6.94 3.50
C ASP A 761 -9.87 7.92 3.60
N GLU A 762 -9.00 8.01 2.60
CA GLU A 762 -7.89 8.98 2.58
C GLU A 762 -8.39 10.43 2.71
N PHE A 763 -9.47 10.77 1.99
CA PHE A 763 -10.11 12.09 2.11
C PHE A 763 -10.72 12.29 3.50
N ALA A 764 -11.39 11.27 4.05
CA ALA A 764 -11.99 11.34 5.36
C ALA A 764 -10.92 11.53 6.46
N TYR A 765 -9.86 10.73 6.46
CA TYR A 765 -8.79 10.87 7.46
C TYR A 765 -8.18 12.27 7.44
N LEU A 766 -7.86 12.82 6.26
CA LEU A 766 -7.34 14.18 6.17
C LEU A 766 -8.35 15.23 6.64
N TYR A 767 -9.62 15.10 6.28
CA TYR A 767 -10.68 16.00 6.74
C TYR A 767 -10.72 16.09 8.27
N PHE A 768 -10.75 14.94 8.94
CA PHE A 768 -10.89 14.89 10.39
C PHE A 768 -9.62 15.31 11.12
N GLU A 769 -8.43 15.08 10.54
CA GLU A 769 -7.19 15.63 11.07
C GLU A 769 -7.14 17.16 10.94
N LEU A 770 -7.71 17.74 9.87
CA LEU A 770 -7.86 19.20 9.77
C LEU A 770 -8.78 19.76 10.85
N LEU A 771 -9.89 19.08 11.15
CA LEU A 771 -10.78 19.50 12.24
C LEU A 771 -10.09 19.41 13.61
N ARG A 772 -9.32 18.34 13.86
CA ARG A 772 -8.51 18.18 15.08
C ARG A 772 -7.44 19.28 15.21
N ALA A 773 -6.89 19.74 14.08
CA ALA A 773 -5.97 20.87 14.02
C ALA A 773 -6.65 22.25 14.18
N GLY A 774 -7.96 22.30 14.42
CA GLY A 774 -8.73 23.52 14.63
C GLY A 774 -9.13 24.27 13.35
N VAL A 775 -9.02 23.63 12.18
CA VAL A 775 -9.49 24.21 10.91
C VAL A 775 -11.02 24.15 10.87
N SER A 776 -11.67 25.21 10.40
CA SER A 776 -13.13 25.22 10.29
C SER A 776 -13.61 24.22 9.23
N ARG A 777 -14.84 23.70 9.41
CA ARG A 777 -15.46 22.74 8.47
C ARG A 777 -15.46 23.26 7.02
N GLN A 778 -15.81 24.54 6.84
CA GLN A 778 -15.86 25.18 5.52
C GLN A 778 -14.48 25.25 4.86
N GLU A 779 -13.45 25.64 5.60
CA GLU A 779 -12.08 25.71 5.10
C GLU A 779 -11.52 24.32 4.78
N ALA A 780 -11.81 23.32 5.62
CA ALA A 780 -11.39 21.95 5.43
C ALA A 780 -12.02 21.36 4.16
N GLN A 781 -13.34 21.45 3.98
CA GLN A 781 -14.00 21.01 2.75
C GLN A 781 -13.49 21.76 1.51
N SER A 782 -13.28 23.08 1.62
CA SER A 782 -12.72 23.86 0.52
C SER A 782 -11.31 23.42 0.15
N TRP A 783 -10.50 23.01 1.13
CA TRP A 783 -9.19 22.43 0.90
C TRP A 783 -9.28 21.06 0.23
N LEU A 784 -10.17 20.17 0.68
CA LEU A 784 -10.40 18.86 0.04
C LEU A 784 -10.86 19.00 -1.41
N ARG A 785 -11.77 19.94 -1.72
CA ARG A 785 -12.19 20.21 -3.10
C ARG A 785 -11.01 20.59 -4.00
N ARG A 786 -10.10 21.46 -3.52
CA ARG A 786 -8.89 21.82 -4.28
C ARG A 786 -7.95 20.63 -4.51
N VAL A 787 -7.87 19.71 -3.55
CA VAL A 787 -7.09 18.46 -3.68
C VAL A 787 -7.75 17.51 -4.68
N ALA A 788 -9.08 17.33 -4.61
CA ALA A 788 -9.84 16.52 -5.55
C ALA A 788 -9.73 17.06 -6.99
N GLU A 789 -9.86 18.38 -7.17
CA GLU A 789 -9.60 19.04 -8.45
C GLU A 789 -8.16 18.85 -8.94
N GLY A 790 -7.18 18.85 -8.02
CA GLY A 790 -5.78 18.54 -8.31
C GLY A 790 -5.64 17.14 -8.92
N GLY A 791 -6.24 16.13 -8.28
CA GLY A 791 -6.32 14.77 -8.80
C GLY A 791 -7.01 14.69 -10.16
N MET A 792 -8.13 15.40 -10.32
CA MET A 792 -8.85 15.44 -11.59
C MET A 792 -8.03 16.09 -12.70
N ARG A 793 -7.23 17.12 -12.43
CA ARG A 793 -6.33 17.73 -13.44
C ARG A 793 -5.11 16.85 -13.74
N ALA A 794 -4.62 16.10 -12.75
CA ALA A 794 -3.41 15.28 -12.86
C ALA A 794 -3.65 13.89 -13.45
N ARG A 795 -4.90 13.46 -13.61
CA ARG A 795 -5.21 12.13 -14.14
C ARG A 795 -4.68 11.96 -15.57
N PHE A 796 -4.18 10.77 -15.88
CA PHE A 796 -3.79 10.35 -17.22
C PHE A 796 -4.95 9.77 -18.03
N THR A 797 -6.09 9.52 -17.38
CA THR A 797 -7.35 9.15 -18.04
C THR A 797 -7.92 10.33 -18.81
N HIS A 798 -8.52 10.06 -19.97
CA HIS A 798 -9.27 11.07 -20.70
C HIS A 798 -10.76 10.78 -20.53
N GLN A 799 -11.58 11.81 -20.40
CA GLN A 799 -13.01 11.60 -20.61
C GLN A 799 -13.20 11.17 -22.07
N PRO A 800 -14.03 10.15 -22.35
CA PRO A 800 -14.47 9.93 -23.71
C PRO A 800 -15.15 11.23 -24.14
N THR A 801 -14.52 11.95 -25.07
CA THR A 801 -15.25 12.97 -25.83
C THR A 801 -16.49 12.25 -26.34
N GLY A 802 -17.69 12.77 -26.02
CA GLY A 802 -18.95 12.25 -26.58
C GLY A 802 -18.81 12.03 -28.08
N PRO A 803 -19.66 11.17 -28.69
CA PRO A 803 -19.46 10.71 -30.06
C PRO A 803 -19.15 11.90 -30.96
N GLY A 804 -17.89 11.99 -31.42
CA GLY A 804 -17.48 13.00 -32.38
C GLY A 804 -18.43 12.94 -33.57
N PRO A 805 -18.69 14.06 -34.24
CA PRO A 805 -19.63 14.10 -35.34
C PRO A 805 -19.31 12.95 -36.29
N ARG A 806 -20.30 12.07 -36.53
CA ARG A 806 -20.17 11.03 -37.55
C ARG A 806 -19.78 11.75 -38.83
N ALA A 807 -18.55 11.54 -39.28
CA ALA A 807 -18.15 11.98 -40.61
C ALA A 807 -19.08 11.30 -41.62
N PRO A 808 -19.52 12.03 -42.67
CA PRO A 808 -20.54 11.56 -43.60
C PRO A 808 -20.17 10.25 -44.31
#